data_AF-A0A1C3EH45-F1
#
_entry.id   AF-A0A1C3EH45-F1
#
_cell.length_a   1.000
_cell.length_b   1.000
_cell.length_c   1.000
_cell.angle_alpha   90.00
_cell.angle_beta   90.00
_cell.angle_gamma   90.00
#
_symmetry.space_group_name_H-M   'P 1'
#
loop_
_entity.id
_entity.type
_entity.pdbx_description
1 polymer ?
#
loop_
_entity_poly.entity_id
_entity_poly.type
_entity_poly.pdbx_seq_one_letter_code
_entity_poly.pdbx_strand_id
1 'polypeptide(L)'
;MTRGKFESQVPISFQSRGDSVMTGISTGTGLISGIDYSALTDAIINAERAPAARLESRLKNVQSKQAAFTQLSATILNLQTSTSKLASASTFRTTSVAVGDPNQLAVTTRSGAQVGSYQFQAIREASFAQTTSRGFANADTQTVGKAGQIKISNPARLNSTTRLELLNGGSGVQRGNIRITDRTGTTATVDLSKAVSIEDVVSALNEASGINISARIQQDRLVITDLSGGSGSLTIADISGGKTASQLGIATTVSGSTLTGNDLFDVTENFLLSTINDGNSLYQQASVDDLRFTTADGSQVDVNLDGALTIGDVLTRINDDADNAGKLTASLVNGRLVLADQTTGAGTLAVANLNSSNAKDVLGLKTTPAGGTLTGSRLAAGLGTVLLKNLNGGTGVTTQGTIEVTDRTGKTAQINLSSAETLEDVLLAINSATDSGGNRLAVTASVDSSGTGIRLVDTSGSSASPLVVADVGGGTTAADLKIASSTTTSSIASGSLKLRSINEATGLSTYSTAGVSVPTGSFRITDSSGSQFIVTVSSTTKTVGDVLSAINQATGGQVTAQLSRSGDGIELVDQAAGSGTLSVAEISGKTATELNLLGSGVVGSDGKQAIDGRRVLIIDVAATDTVNNVISKLNSLGGRVRATAINTGSLVSPVKISFSATASGSRGSFLIEDPNNVLGVTDPANGSDAVLRVGNSAASAYFLTSPINSFNNVATAVDVSIKAVGANPTNVTISRNNAATSQIVSDFVTSYNTVLSTISTLTAFNTATNTRAILQGEASVLRVQESLSSIVNYRNSGATGDIRSL
;
A
#
# COMPACT_ATOMS: atom_id res chain seq x y z
N MET A 1 -9.96 -22.08 -15.29
CA MET A 1 -9.01 -22.76 -16.20
C MET A 1 -9.26 -24.26 -16.18
N THR A 2 -8.92 -24.95 -17.27
CA THR A 2 -8.54 -26.38 -17.35
C THR A 2 -9.40 -27.43 -16.63
N ARG A 3 -10.18 -28.20 -17.40
CA ARG A 3 -10.59 -29.57 -17.05
C ARG A 3 -9.53 -30.56 -17.56
N GLY A 4 -8.92 -31.33 -16.66
CA GLY A 4 -8.25 -32.62 -16.91
C GLY A 4 -8.53 -33.50 -15.68
N LYS A 5 -8.89 -34.79 -15.73
CA LYS A 5 -8.55 -35.93 -16.61
C LYS A 5 -7.09 -36.40 -16.53
N PHE A 6 -6.94 -37.71 -16.71
CA PHE A 6 -5.83 -38.57 -16.37
C PHE A 6 -5.69 -38.87 -14.86
N GLU A 7 -5.66 -40.14 -14.42
CA GLU A 7 -6.53 -41.26 -14.84
C GLU A 7 -6.75 -42.19 -13.61
N SER A 8 -6.89 -43.53 -13.60
CA SER A 8 -6.55 -44.62 -14.53
C SER A 8 -7.61 -45.74 -14.53
N GLN A 9 -7.24 -46.89 -15.10
CA GLN A 9 -8.08 -48.06 -15.35
C GLN A 9 -7.56 -49.26 -14.56
N VAL A 10 -8.44 -50.19 -14.17
CA VAL A 10 -8.38 -51.59 -14.62
C VAL A 10 -9.81 -52.17 -14.68
N PRO A 11 -10.32 -52.59 -15.85
CA PRO A 11 -11.46 -53.51 -15.94
C PRO A 11 -10.96 -54.95 -16.09
N ILE A 12 -11.50 -55.90 -15.31
CA ILE A 12 -11.28 -57.34 -15.53
C ILE A 12 -12.63 -57.99 -15.78
N SER A 13 -12.83 -58.46 -17.02
CA SER A 13 -13.87 -59.41 -17.36
C SER A 13 -13.45 -60.81 -16.92
N PHE A 14 -14.42 -61.63 -16.51
CA PHE A 14 -14.25 -63.09 -16.51
C PHE A 14 -15.20 -63.71 -17.52
N GLN A 15 -14.65 -64.62 -18.33
CA GLN A 15 -15.31 -65.20 -19.49
C GLN A 15 -16.19 -66.39 -19.11
N SER A 16 -17.19 -66.65 -19.94
CA SER A 16 -17.87 -67.95 -19.97
C SER A 16 -17.06 -68.95 -20.82
N ARG A 17 -17.16 -70.24 -20.48
CA ARG A 17 -16.43 -71.40 -21.02
C ARG A 17 -14.96 -71.52 -20.56
N GLY A 18 -14.46 -72.71 -20.25
CA GLY A 18 -15.17 -73.99 -20.19
C GLY A 18 -14.28 -75.19 -19.86
N ASP A 19 -14.94 -76.34 -19.67
CA ASP A 19 -14.45 -77.72 -19.68
C ASP A 19 -13.14 -78.10 -18.96
N SER A 20 -13.26 -78.99 -17.98
CA SER A 20 -12.64 -80.33 -18.10
C SER A 20 -13.30 -81.38 -17.20
N VAL A 21 -14.10 -82.23 -17.84
CA VAL A 21 -14.26 -83.69 -17.59
C VAL A 21 -14.20 -84.18 -16.13
N MET A 22 -15.38 -84.48 -15.57
CA MET A 22 -15.55 -85.64 -14.68
C MET A 22 -16.70 -86.51 -15.20
N THR A 23 -16.31 -87.65 -15.78
CA THR A 23 -17.10 -88.86 -16.10
C THR A 23 -18.61 -88.82 -15.84
N GLY A 24 -19.41 -88.92 -16.91
CA GLY A 24 -20.86 -89.05 -16.79
C GLY A 24 -21.29 -90.41 -16.23
N ILE A 25 -22.09 -90.41 -15.16
CA ILE A 25 -22.92 -91.56 -14.78
C ILE A 25 -24.28 -91.39 -15.45
N SER A 26 -24.40 -91.89 -16.69
CA SER A 26 -25.69 -92.04 -17.36
C SER A 26 -26.37 -93.33 -16.88
N THR A 27 -26.86 -93.30 -15.64
CA THR A 27 -27.85 -94.23 -15.10
C THR A 27 -28.96 -93.38 -14.50
N GLY A 28 -30.21 -93.44 -14.94
CA GLY A 28 -30.90 -94.62 -15.45
C GLY A 28 -31.73 -95.21 -14.30
N THR A 29 -33.05 -95.08 -14.41
CA THR A 29 -34.07 -95.58 -13.46
C THR A 29 -33.94 -95.15 -11.99
N GLY A 30 -34.63 -94.06 -11.63
CA GLY A 30 -34.97 -93.71 -10.23
C GLY A 30 -36.35 -94.19 -9.77
N LEU A 31 -36.96 -95.16 -10.46
CA LEU A 31 -38.38 -95.55 -10.36
C LEU A 31 -38.82 -96.19 -9.02
N ILE A 32 -37.95 -96.26 -8.01
CA ILE A 32 -38.22 -96.95 -6.72
C ILE A 32 -37.92 -96.07 -5.48
N SER A 33 -37.06 -95.05 -5.54
CA SER A 33 -36.75 -94.24 -4.34
C SER A 33 -37.65 -93.01 -4.15
N GLY A 34 -38.20 -92.42 -5.22
CA GLY A 34 -39.07 -91.25 -5.14
C GLY A 34 -38.39 -89.95 -4.67
N ILE A 35 -37.06 -89.93 -4.51
CA ILE A 35 -36.30 -88.76 -4.06
C ILE A 35 -35.89 -87.92 -5.28
N ASP A 36 -36.38 -86.67 -5.32
CA ASP A 36 -35.92 -85.67 -6.27
C ASP A 36 -34.55 -85.12 -5.82
N TYR A 37 -33.49 -85.61 -6.45
CA TYR A 37 -32.12 -85.17 -6.17
C TYR A 37 -31.85 -83.71 -6.56
N SER A 38 -32.65 -83.09 -7.45
CA SER A 38 -32.53 -81.67 -7.76
C SER A 38 -33.09 -80.82 -6.62
N ALA A 39 -34.31 -81.12 -6.15
CA ALA A 39 -34.89 -80.48 -4.97
C ALA A 39 -34.07 -80.74 -3.69
N LEU A 40 -33.46 -81.92 -3.55
CA LEU A 40 -32.55 -82.23 -2.44
C LEU A 40 -31.26 -81.40 -2.51
N THR A 41 -30.68 -81.23 -3.69
CA THR A 41 -29.47 -80.41 -3.90
C THR A 41 -29.77 -78.93 -3.67
N ASP A 42 -30.89 -78.41 -4.17
CA ASP A 42 -31.34 -77.05 -3.89
C ASP A 42 -31.67 -76.84 -2.40
N ALA A 43 -32.24 -77.82 -1.71
CA ALA A 43 -32.47 -77.74 -0.27
C ALA A 43 -31.15 -77.66 0.53
N ILE A 44 -30.13 -78.43 0.15
CA ILE A 44 -28.79 -78.39 0.76
C ILE A 44 -28.10 -77.06 0.45
N ILE A 45 -28.10 -76.61 -0.81
CA ILE A 45 -27.52 -75.31 -1.20
C ILE A 45 -28.21 -74.15 -0.48
N ASN A 46 -29.54 -74.17 -0.32
CA ASN A 46 -30.25 -73.14 0.43
C ASN A 46 -30.00 -73.22 1.94
N ALA A 47 -29.78 -74.42 2.50
CA ALA A 47 -29.37 -74.58 3.89
C ALA A 47 -27.95 -74.00 4.15
N GLU A 48 -26.99 -74.26 3.25
CA GLU A 48 -25.62 -73.72 3.33
C GLU A 48 -25.56 -72.22 3.01
N ARG A 49 -26.48 -71.70 2.17
CA ARG A 49 -26.61 -70.25 1.93
C ARG A 49 -27.40 -69.51 3.01
N ALA A 50 -28.16 -70.19 3.87
CA ALA A 50 -28.92 -69.51 4.94
C ALA A 50 -28.03 -68.72 5.94
N PRO A 51 -26.84 -69.19 6.36
CA PRO A 51 -25.85 -68.37 7.06
C PRO A 51 -25.45 -67.09 6.29
N ALA A 52 -25.16 -67.21 5.00
CA ALA A 52 -24.76 -66.08 4.15
C ALA A 52 -25.90 -65.06 3.98
N ALA A 53 -27.12 -65.51 3.67
CA ALA A 53 -28.30 -64.66 3.55
C ALA A 53 -28.64 -63.93 4.88
N ARG A 54 -28.41 -64.57 6.04
CA ARG A 54 -28.51 -63.91 7.35
C ARG A 54 -27.43 -62.84 7.54
N LEU A 55 -26.21 -63.04 7.04
CA LEU A 55 -25.15 -62.03 7.08
C LEU A 55 -25.40 -60.88 6.11
N GLU A 56 -25.87 -61.14 4.88
CA GLU A 56 -26.28 -60.14 3.91
C GLU A 56 -27.43 -59.27 4.45
N SER A 57 -28.44 -59.89 5.08
CA SER A 57 -29.56 -59.19 5.73
C SER A 57 -29.09 -58.32 6.90
N ARG A 58 -28.18 -58.84 7.75
CA ARG A 58 -27.54 -58.06 8.83
C ARG A 58 -26.70 -56.90 8.28
N LEU A 59 -25.93 -57.12 7.22
CA LEU A 59 -25.12 -56.09 6.56
C LEU A 59 -26.01 -54.97 6.01
N LYS A 60 -27.07 -55.32 5.28
CA LYS A 60 -28.06 -54.35 4.75
C LYS A 60 -28.76 -53.58 5.88
N ASN A 61 -29.06 -54.23 7.01
CA ASN A 61 -29.61 -53.55 8.19
C ASN A 61 -28.61 -52.57 8.80
N VAL A 62 -27.35 -52.97 8.99
CA VAL A 62 -26.28 -52.11 9.52
C VAL A 62 -25.98 -50.93 8.59
N GLN A 63 -25.91 -51.14 7.27
CA GLN A 63 -25.77 -50.08 6.27
C GLN A 63 -26.95 -49.09 6.32
N SER A 64 -28.18 -49.59 6.49
CA SER A 64 -29.38 -48.75 6.62
C SER A 64 -29.37 -47.93 7.92
N LYS A 65 -28.91 -48.52 9.03
CA LYS A 65 -28.68 -47.81 10.31
C LYS A 65 -27.57 -46.76 10.17
N GLN A 66 -26.47 -47.09 9.51
CA GLN A 66 -25.37 -46.16 9.24
C GLN A 66 -25.87 -44.94 8.45
N ALA A 67 -26.62 -45.14 7.36
CA ALA A 67 -27.23 -44.06 6.59
C ALA A 67 -28.17 -43.19 7.45
N ALA A 68 -28.99 -43.81 8.30
CA ALA A 68 -29.89 -43.10 9.22
C ALA A 68 -29.14 -42.29 10.28
N PHE A 69 -28.05 -42.82 10.86
CA PHE A 69 -27.20 -42.08 11.79
C PHE A 69 -26.41 -40.97 11.10
N THR A 70 -25.98 -41.13 9.84
CA THR A 70 -25.38 -40.04 9.04
C THR A 70 -26.39 -38.92 8.80
N GLN A 71 -27.63 -39.25 8.44
CA GLN A 71 -28.71 -38.26 8.25
C GLN A 71 -29.02 -37.50 9.56
N LEU A 72 -29.13 -38.21 10.69
CA LEU A 72 -29.35 -37.59 12.00
C LEU A 72 -28.15 -36.72 12.44
N SER A 73 -26.92 -37.18 12.19
CA SER A 73 -25.70 -36.41 12.46
C SER A 73 -25.68 -35.09 11.66
N ALA A 74 -26.08 -35.12 10.39
CA ALA A 74 -26.13 -33.93 9.54
C ALA A 74 -27.17 -32.91 10.03
N THR A 75 -28.35 -33.33 10.47
CA THR A 75 -29.36 -32.40 11.00
C THR A 75 -28.97 -31.85 12.37
N ILE A 76 -28.30 -32.64 13.22
CA ILE A 76 -27.70 -32.15 14.48
C ILE A 76 -26.59 -31.13 14.22
N LEU A 77 -25.73 -31.33 13.21
CA LEU A 77 -24.67 -30.39 12.85
C LEU A 77 -25.22 -29.04 12.35
N ASN A 78 -26.34 -29.08 11.62
CA ASN A 78 -27.08 -27.87 11.22
C ASN A 78 -27.69 -27.15 12.43
N LEU A 79 -28.27 -27.89 13.39
CA LEU A 79 -28.78 -27.32 14.64
C LEU A 79 -27.67 -26.74 15.51
N GLN A 80 -26.51 -27.39 15.61
CA GLN A 80 -25.31 -26.83 16.25
C GLN A 80 -24.91 -25.50 15.58
N THR A 81 -24.93 -25.44 14.25
CA THR A 81 -24.57 -24.24 13.48
C THR A 81 -25.54 -23.08 13.71
N SER A 82 -26.85 -23.31 13.73
CA SER A 82 -27.84 -22.26 14.03
C SER A 82 -27.83 -21.85 15.51
N THR A 83 -27.62 -22.79 16.43
CA THR A 83 -27.43 -22.50 17.87
C THR A 83 -26.19 -21.64 18.11
N SER A 84 -25.06 -21.92 17.45
CA SER A 84 -23.83 -21.11 17.55
C SER A 84 -24.02 -19.68 17.00
N LYS A 85 -24.86 -19.49 15.98
CA LYS A 85 -25.25 -18.14 15.52
C LYS A 85 -26.11 -17.43 16.57
N LEU A 86 -27.11 -18.12 17.13
CA LEU A 86 -28.02 -17.57 18.13
C LEU A 86 -27.30 -17.19 19.44
N ALA A 87 -26.30 -17.96 19.85
CA ALA A 87 -25.49 -17.71 21.04
C ALA A 87 -24.52 -16.51 20.88
N SER A 88 -24.26 -16.03 19.66
CA SER A 88 -23.31 -14.93 19.44
C SER A 88 -23.91 -13.56 19.74
N ALA A 89 -23.30 -12.80 20.65
CA ALA A 89 -23.69 -11.42 20.94
C ALA A 89 -23.58 -10.46 19.73
N SER A 90 -22.84 -10.81 18.68
CA SER A 90 -22.79 -10.02 17.43
C SER A 90 -24.06 -10.14 16.59
N THR A 91 -24.81 -11.25 16.70
CA THR A 91 -26.08 -11.49 15.97
C THR A 91 -27.12 -10.42 16.28
N PHE A 92 -27.32 -10.13 17.56
CA PHE A 92 -28.27 -9.09 18.03
C PHE A 92 -27.76 -7.65 17.84
N ARG A 93 -26.54 -7.50 17.33
CA ARG A 93 -25.90 -6.21 16.98
C ARG A 93 -25.73 -6.05 15.47
N THR A 94 -26.42 -6.88 14.68
CA THR A 94 -26.49 -6.74 13.22
C THR A 94 -27.15 -5.42 12.83
N THR A 95 -26.56 -4.75 11.85
CA THR A 95 -27.03 -3.47 11.31
C THR A 95 -27.57 -3.62 9.88
N SER A 96 -28.40 -2.67 9.49
CA SER A 96 -28.89 -2.47 8.12
C SER A 96 -28.52 -1.04 7.71
N VAL A 97 -28.25 -0.84 6.42
CA VAL A 97 -27.75 0.44 5.88
C VAL A 97 -28.66 0.92 4.76
N ALA A 98 -29.19 2.12 4.89
CA ALA A 98 -29.89 2.83 3.83
C ALA A 98 -29.00 3.96 3.30
N VAL A 99 -28.71 3.96 2.00
CA VAL A 99 -27.92 4.99 1.30
C VAL A 99 -28.87 5.82 0.45
N GLY A 100 -28.91 7.14 0.65
CA GLY A 100 -29.82 8.04 -0.08
C GLY A 100 -29.51 8.17 -1.59
N ASP A 101 -28.27 7.90 -1.98
CA ASP A 101 -27.81 7.85 -3.37
C ASP A 101 -26.98 6.57 -3.61
N PRO A 102 -27.64 5.44 -3.94
CA PRO A 102 -26.98 4.18 -4.24
C PRO A 102 -26.18 4.18 -5.55
N ASN A 103 -26.28 5.21 -6.39
CA ASN A 103 -25.50 5.31 -7.63
C ASN A 103 -24.11 5.90 -7.36
N GLN A 104 -24.02 6.82 -6.40
CA GLN A 104 -22.77 7.44 -5.95
C GLN A 104 -21.95 6.51 -5.05
N LEU A 105 -22.58 5.84 -4.09
CA LEU A 105 -21.91 5.06 -3.04
C LEU A 105 -22.45 3.63 -2.88
N ALA A 106 -21.61 2.74 -2.35
CA ALA A 106 -22.01 1.62 -1.52
C ALA A 106 -21.46 1.82 -0.10
N VAL A 107 -22.18 1.38 0.91
CA VAL A 107 -21.72 1.38 2.31
C VAL A 107 -22.03 0.04 2.95
N THR A 108 -21.07 -0.51 3.65
CA THR A 108 -21.17 -1.78 4.39
C THR A 108 -20.76 -1.59 5.84
N THR A 109 -21.34 -2.38 6.73
CA THR A 109 -21.06 -2.34 8.16
C THR A 109 -20.49 -3.67 8.66
N ARG A 110 -19.53 -3.58 9.58
CA ARG A 110 -19.01 -4.71 10.35
C ARG A 110 -19.53 -4.67 11.79
N SER A 111 -19.30 -5.75 12.53
CA SER A 111 -19.66 -5.82 13.96
C SER A 111 -19.00 -4.66 14.73
N GLY A 112 -19.81 -3.89 15.47
CA GLY A 112 -19.38 -2.68 16.17
C GLY A 112 -19.85 -1.36 15.54
N ALA A 113 -20.42 -1.39 14.33
CA ALA A 113 -20.95 -0.19 13.67
C ALA A 113 -22.04 0.49 14.51
N GLN A 114 -21.93 1.82 14.67
CA GLN A 114 -22.89 2.59 15.46
C GLN A 114 -24.10 3.04 14.63
N VAL A 115 -25.29 2.81 15.19
CA VAL A 115 -26.58 3.26 14.66
C VAL A 115 -26.65 4.78 14.67
N GLY A 116 -27.02 5.38 13.54
CA GLY A 116 -27.00 6.83 13.34
C GLY A 116 -27.06 7.22 11.86
N SER A 117 -27.09 8.54 11.60
CA SER A 117 -27.05 9.10 10.25
C SER A 117 -25.70 9.76 9.99
N TYR A 118 -25.08 9.40 8.88
CA TYR A 118 -23.80 9.93 8.40
C TYR A 118 -24.04 10.63 7.06
N GLN A 119 -23.17 11.57 6.68
CA GLN A 119 -23.24 12.23 5.38
C GLN A 119 -21.90 12.15 4.66
N PHE A 120 -21.94 11.66 3.42
CA PHE A 120 -20.77 11.38 2.61
C PHE A 120 -20.95 11.96 1.20
N GLN A 121 -19.86 12.37 0.57
CA GLN A 121 -19.85 12.76 -0.85
C GLN A 121 -18.63 12.18 -1.55
N ALA A 122 -18.86 11.49 -2.67
CA ALA A 122 -17.79 11.13 -3.61
C ALA A 122 -17.35 12.38 -4.38
N ILE A 123 -16.14 12.88 -4.12
CA ILE A 123 -15.60 14.08 -4.80
C ILE A 123 -14.79 13.70 -6.04
N ARG A 124 -14.06 12.58 -5.97
CA ARG A 124 -13.21 12.06 -7.06
C ARG A 124 -13.09 10.54 -6.96
N GLU A 125 -12.95 9.88 -8.09
CA GLU A 125 -12.68 8.44 -8.18
C GLU A 125 -11.18 8.17 -8.38
N ALA A 126 -10.74 6.97 -7.99
CA ALA A 126 -9.38 6.52 -8.19
C ALA A 126 -9.14 6.19 -9.68
N SER A 127 -8.35 7.01 -10.38
CA SER A 127 -8.06 6.82 -11.80
C SER A 127 -6.86 5.90 -12.03
N PHE A 128 -6.84 5.20 -13.16
CA PHE A 128 -5.66 4.48 -13.63
C PHE A 128 -4.78 5.42 -14.43
N ALA A 129 -3.47 5.41 -14.18
CA ALA A 129 -2.53 6.21 -14.96
C ALA A 129 -2.45 5.69 -16.40
N GLN A 130 -2.38 6.61 -17.38
CA GLN A 130 -2.20 6.28 -18.79
C GLN A 130 -1.26 7.29 -19.47
N THR A 131 -0.43 6.82 -20.40
CA THR A 131 0.34 7.67 -21.33
C THR A 131 0.50 6.97 -22.68
N THR A 132 1.03 7.66 -23.69
CA THR A 132 1.24 7.10 -25.03
C THR A 132 2.62 7.43 -25.59
N SER A 133 3.16 6.54 -26.42
CA SER A 133 4.39 6.80 -27.19
C SER A 133 4.20 7.90 -28.25
N ARG A 134 5.33 8.27 -28.88
CA ARG A 134 5.34 8.83 -30.24
C ARG A 134 4.60 7.92 -31.23
N GLY A 135 4.18 8.50 -32.35
CA GLY A 135 3.51 7.75 -33.41
C GLY A 135 4.47 6.85 -34.20
N PHE A 136 3.94 5.73 -34.68
CA PHE A 136 4.53 4.75 -35.59
C PHE A 136 3.60 4.50 -36.78
N ALA A 137 4.14 4.18 -37.95
CA ALA A 137 3.38 3.87 -39.17
C ALA A 137 2.70 2.48 -39.09
N ASN A 138 3.33 1.50 -38.46
CA ASN A 138 2.84 0.13 -38.35
C ASN A 138 3.34 -0.55 -37.07
N ALA A 139 2.60 -1.52 -36.54
CA ALA A 139 2.94 -2.22 -35.29
C ALA A 139 3.87 -3.43 -35.49
N ASP A 140 3.72 -4.13 -36.61
CA ASP A 140 4.32 -5.43 -36.91
C ASP A 140 5.63 -5.33 -37.69
N THR A 141 5.76 -4.33 -38.57
CA THR A 141 6.89 -4.23 -39.51
C THR A 141 7.82 -3.05 -39.26
N GLN A 142 7.35 -1.97 -38.62
CA GLN A 142 8.22 -0.84 -38.32
C GLN A 142 9.05 -1.14 -37.07
N THR A 143 10.38 -1.03 -37.19
CA THR A 143 11.28 -1.08 -36.04
C THR A 143 11.36 0.27 -35.33
N VAL A 144 11.70 0.27 -34.04
CA VAL A 144 11.89 1.51 -33.27
C VAL A 144 13.09 2.35 -33.73
N GLY A 145 14.02 1.75 -34.50
CA GLY A 145 15.15 2.42 -35.14
C GLY A 145 16.29 2.84 -34.21
N LYS A 146 16.19 2.55 -32.90
CA LYS A 146 17.20 2.84 -31.88
C LYS A 146 17.31 1.70 -30.88
N ALA A 147 18.52 1.40 -30.45
CA ALA A 147 18.75 0.54 -29.28
C ALA A 147 18.77 1.38 -28.00
N GLY A 148 18.42 0.79 -26.86
CA GLY A 148 18.51 1.43 -25.55
C GLY A 148 17.75 0.69 -24.46
N GLN A 149 17.99 1.10 -23.21
CA GLN A 149 17.20 0.66 -22.06
C GLN A 149 16.04 1.61 -21.82
N ILE A 150 14.85 1.04 -21.69
CA ILE A 150 13.64 1.72 -21.21
C ILE A 150 13.44 1.29 -19.76
N LYS A 151 13.18 2.25 -18.87
CA LYS A 151 12.96 1.98 -17.45
C LYS A 151 11.57 2.44 -17.05
N ILE A 152 10.83 1.62 -16.31
CA ILE A 152 9.49 1.97 -15.80
C ILE A 152 9.52 1.91 -14.27
N SER A 153 9.32 3.05 -13.63
CA SER A 153 9.46 3.24 -12.19
C SER A 153 8.20 3.90 -11.59
N ASN A 154 8.07 3.88 -10.27
CA ASN A 154 7.15 4.78 -9.58
C ASN A 154 7.79 6.18 -9.54
N PRO A 155 7.10 7.27 -9.95
CA PRO A 155 7.69 8.61 -9.91
C PRO A 155 7.91 9.05 -8.45
N ALA A 156 9.17 8.96 -8.00
CA ALA A 156 9.61 9.45 -6.70
C ALA A 156 9.72 11.00 -6.78
N ARG A 157 8.57 11.65 -6.64
CA ARG A 157 8.36 13.08 -6.88
C ARG A 157 9.09 13.96 -5.88
N LEU A 158 9.87 14.90 -6.40
CA LEU A 158 10.55 15.95 -5.64
C LEU A 158 9.61 17.10 -5.25
N ASN A 159 8.46 17.21 -5.90
CA ASN A 159 7.35 18.04 -5.46
C ASN A 159 6.37 17.23 -4.61
N SER A 160 6.59 17.24 -3.29
CA SER A 160 5.70 16.61 -2.32
C SER A 160 4.30 17.24 -2.37
N THR A 161 3.26 16.42 -2.21
CA THR A 161 1.85 16.86 -2.35
C THR A 161 1.22 17.07 -0.97
N THR A 162 1.17 18.32 -0.49
CA THR A 162 0.80 18.58 0.92
C THR A 162 -0.69 18.82 1.10
N ARG A 163 -1.35 17.93 1.85
CA ARG A 163 -2.79 17.97 2.15
C ARG A 163 -3.16 19.22 2.95
N LEU A 164 -4.30 19.84 2.63
CA LEU A 164 -4.75 21.07 3.29
C LEU A 164 -4.99 20.92 4.80
N GLU A 165 -5.30 19.71 5.28
CA GLU A 165 -5.41 19.38 6.71
C GLU A 165 -4.08 19.32 7.49
N LEU A 166 -2.92 19.22 6.82
CA LEU A 166 -1.60 19.27 7.49
C LEU A 166 -1.12 20.70 7.75
N LEU A 167 -1.75 21.69 7.12
CA LEU A 167 -1.39 23.11 7.25
C LEU A 167 -1.79 23.67 8.63
N ASN A 168 -1.27 24.84 8.97
CA ASN A 168 -1.53 25.56 10.21
C ASN A 168 -1.26 24.68 11.46
N GLY A 169 -0.11 24.01 11.47
CA GLY A 169 0.32 23.12 12.55
C GLY A 169 -0.55 21.86 12.75
N GLY A 170 -1.31 21.45 11.73
CA GLY A 170 -2.32 20.38 11.80
C GLY A 170 -3.74 20.87 12.08
N SER A 171 -3.97 22.19 12.20
CA SER A 171 -5.32 22.78 12.30
C SER A 171 -6.07 22.77 10.96
N GLY A 172 -5.34 22.65 9.86
CA GLY A 172 -5.84 22.60 8.49
C GLY A 172 -6.36 23.92 7.94
N VAL A 173 -7.03 23.82 6.78
CA VAL A 173 -7.67 24.94 6.07
C VAL A 173 -9.14 24.63 5.80
N GLN A 174 -10.02 25.58 6.13
CA GLN A 174 -11.43 25.52 5.78
C GLN A 174 -11.62 25.61 4.26
N ARG A 175 -12.30 24.62 3.67
CA ARG A 175 -12.60 24.58 2.23
C ARG A 175 -13.81 25.48 1.90
N GLY A 176 -13.74 26.23 0.81
CA GLY A 176 -14.73 27.24 0.46
C GLY A 176 -14.30 28.13 -0.72
N ASN A 177 -14.96 29.27 -0.88
CA ASN A 177 -14.69 30.21 -1.97
C ASN A 177 -13.92 31.45 -1.47
N ILE A 178 -13.00 31.95 -2.30
CA ILE A 178 -12.23 33.18 -2.05
C ILE A 178 -12.42 34.17 -3.19
N ARG A 179 -12.33 35.47 -2.91
CA ARG A 179 -12.36 36.53 -3.91
C ARG A 179 -10.96 37.12 -4.08
N ILE A 180 -10.56 37.31 -5.32
CA ILE A 180 -9.31 37.97 -5.70
C ILE A 180 -9.69 39.21 -6.52
N THR A 181 -9.09 40.34 -6.20
CA THR A 181 -9.14 41.59 -6.96
C THR A 181 -7.74 41.87 -7.49
N ASP A 182 -7.58 41.94 -8.81
CA ASP A 182 -6.31 42.29 -9.44
C ASP A 182 -6.03 43.80 -9.39
N ARG A 183 -4.84 44.22 -9.84
CA ARG A 183 -4.41 45.62 -9.81
C ARG A 183 -5.07 46.51 -10.87
N THR A 184 -5.93 45.97 -11.74
CA THR A 184 -6.86 46.76 -12.56
C THR A 184 -8.17 47.05 -11.82
N GLY A 185 -8.42 46.36 -10.71
CA GLY A 185 -9.70 46.38 -9.99
C GLY A 185 -10.66 45.27 -10.42
N THR A 186 -10.25 44.36 -11.29
CA THR A 186 -11.08 43.26 -11.79
C THR A 186 -11.15 42.15 -10.76
N THR A 187 -12.35 41.61 -10.49
CA THR A 187 -12.57 40.61 -9.43
C THR A 187 -12.93 39.23 -9.98
N ALA A 188 -12.20 38.19 -9.56
CA ALA A 188 -12.56 36.79 -9.75
C ALA A 188 -12.99 36.14 -8.41
N THR A 189 -13.80 35.08 -8.50
CA THR A 189 -14.11 34.19 -7.39
C THR A 189 -13.55 32.80 -7.69
N VAL A 190 -12.71 32.28 -6.80
CA VAL A 190 -12.09 30.96 -6.93
C VAL A 190 -12.81 29.97 -6.01
N ASP A 191 -13.15 28.79 -6.53
CA ASP A 191 -13.76 27.70 -5.75
C ASP A 191 -12.69 26.70 -5.28
N LEU A 192 -12.43 26.69 -3.98
CA LEU A 192 -11.53 25.76 -3.31
C LEU A 192 -12.30 24.72 -2.47
N SER A 193 -13.62 24.62 -2.64
CA SER A 193 -14.48 23.70 -1.86
C SER A 193 -14.14 22.21 -2.03
N LYS A 194 -13.45 21.86 -3.11
CA LYS A 194 -13.04 20.49 -3.48
C LYS A 194 -11.53 20.26 -3.44
N ALA A 195 -10.72 21.28 -3.18
CA ALA A 195 -9.26 21.17 -3.14
C ALA A 195 -8.84 20.22 -2.00
N VAL A 196 -7.98 19.24 -2.28
CA VAL A 196 -7.47 18.28 -1.28
C VAL A 196 -6.13 18.74 -0.74
N SER A 197 -5.26 19.26 -1.61
CA SER A 197 -3.90 19.70 -1.29
C SER A 197 -3.64 21.17 -1.59
N ILE A 198 -2.49 21.69 -1.14
CA ILE A 198 -2.05 23.06 -1.46
C ILE A 198 -1.73 23.22 -2.95
N GLU A 199 -1.35 22.15 -3.65
CA GLU A 199 -1.13 22.14 -5.10
C GLU A 199 -2.45 22.18 -5.89
N ASP A 200 -3.53 21.57 -5.39
CA ASP A 200 -4.89 21.79 -5.92
C ASP A 200 -5.28 23.29 -5.80
N VAL A 201 -4.93 23.94 -4.68
CA VAL A 201 -5.17 25.39 -4.48
C VAL A 201 -4.34 26.23 -5.43
N VAL A 202 -3.05 25.96 -5.58
CA VAL A 202 -2.18 26.65 -6.55
C VAL A 202 -2.71 26.49 -7.98
N SER A 203 -3.20 25.30 -8.34
CA SER A 203 -3.79 25.06 -9.67
C SER A 203 -5.06 25.90 -9.86
N ALA A 204 -6.01 25.84 -8.92
CA ALA A 204 -7.24 26.63 -8.97
C ALA A 204 -7.02 28.16 -8.94
N LEU A 205 -5.93 28.63 -8.31
CA LEU A 205 -5.51 30.04 -8.36
C LEU A 205 -4.97 30.44 -9.74
N ASN A 206 -4.14 29.61 -10.37
CA ASN A 206 -3.60 29.88 -11.71
C ASN A 206 -4.65 29.70 -12.83
N GLU A 207 -5.67 28.86 -12.62
CA GLU A 207 -6.79 28.65 -13.54
C GLU A 207 -7.95 29.66 -13.33
N ALA A 208 -7.78 30.65 -12.46
CA ALA A 208 -8.80 31.63 -12.10
C ALA A 208 -9.16 32.58 -13.27
N SER A 209 -10.24 32.26 -13.98
CA SER A 209 -10.70 33.08 -15.11
C SER A 209 -11.14 34.50 -14.69
N GLY A 210 -10.83 35.49 -15.53
CA GLY A 210 -11.20 36.90 -15.35
C GLY A 210 -10.14 37.79 -14.70
N ILE A 211 -9.04 37.23 -14.20
CA ILE A 211 -7.86 37.97 -13.70
C ILE A 211 -6.57 37.40 -14.32
N ASN A 212 -5.46 38.15 -14.27
CA ASN A 212 -4.15 37.67 -14.69
C ASN A 212 -3.18 37.61 -13.51
N ILE A 213 -3.03 36.44 -12.90
CA ILE A 213 -2.14 36.19 -11.75
C ILE A 213 -1.29 34.93 -11.98
N SER A 214 -0.17 34.84 -11.26
CA SER A 214 0.57 33.59 -11.07
C SER A 214 0.70 33.30 -9.58
N ALA A 215 0.18 32.16 -9.15
CA ALA A 215 0.34 31.65 -7.79
C ALA A 215 1.40 30.55 -7.75
N ARG A 216 2.23 30.54 -6.69
CA ARG A 216 3.20 29.48 -6.40
C ARG A 216 3.34 29.26 -4.90
N ILE A 217 3.88 28.11 -4.51
CA ILE A 217 4.48 27.91 -3.20
C ILE A 217 5.89 28.53 -3.24
N GLN A 218 6.30 29.18 -2.15
CA GLN A 218 7.69 29.61 -1.97
C GLN A 218 8.03 29.76 -0.47
N GLN A 219 8.81 28.83 0.09
CA GLN A 219 9.16 28.75 1.53
C GLN A 219 7.93 28.63 2.43
N ASP A 220 7.24 27.47 2.38
CA ASP A 220 6.09 27.12 3.22
C ASP A 220 4.85 28.03 3.15
N ARG A 221 4.83 29.00 2.24
CA ARG A 221 3.74 29.97 2.02
C ARG A 221 3.35 30.10 0.55
N LEU A 222 2.15 30.63 0.32
CA LEU A 222 1.70 31.02 -1.01
C LEU A 222 2.23 32.42 -1.39
N VAL A 223 2.75 32.54 -2.61
CA VAL A 223 3.11 33.81 -3.24
C VAL A 223 2.28 33.98 -4.51
N ILE A 224 1.50 35.07 -4.56
CA ILE A 224 0.67 35.44 -5.71
C ILE A 224 1.24 36.70 -6.34
N THR A 225 1.61 36.62 -7.62
CA THR A 225 2.09 37.75 -8.41
C THR A 225 1.03 38.13 -9.45
N ASP A 226 0.57 39.38 -9.39
CA ASP A 226 -0.26 40.03 -10.41
C ASP A 226 0.55 40.26 -11.70
N LEU A 227 -0.02 39.83 -12.83
CA LEU A 227 0.53 39.95 -14.17
C LEU A 227 -0.35 40.85 -15.08
N SER A 228 -1.34 41.55 -14.50
CA SER A 228 -2.26 42.45 -15.23
C SER A 228 -1.58 43.74 -15.70
N GLY A 229 -0.49 44.15 -15.02
CA GLY A 229 0.17 45.43 -15.24
C GLY A 229 -0.56 46.64 -14.64
N GLY A 230 -1.69 46.42 -13.93
CA GLY A 230 -2.45 47.49 -13.28
C GLY A 230 -1.67 48.19 -12.16
N SER A 231 -2.07 49.43 -11.85
CA SER A 231 -1.43 50.30 -10.84
C SER A 231 -2.13 50.29 -9.48
N GLY A 232 -3.28 49.62 -9.36
CA GLY A 232 -4.04 49.47 -8.12
C GLY A 232 -3.43 48.48 -7.13
N SER A 233 -4.25 47.97 -6.21
CA SER A 233 -3.82 47.06 -5.14
C SER A 233 -4.36 45.65 -5.36
N LEU A 234 -3.48 44.64 -5.34
CA LEU A 234 -3.85 43.23 -5.35
C LEU A 234 -4.48 42.90 -3.99
N THR A 235 -5.71 42.39 -3.99
CA THR A 235 -6.46 42.06 -2.77
C THR A 235 -6.99 40.64 -2.84
N ILE A 236 -6.82 39.87 -1.77
CA ILE A 236 -7.45 38.55 -1.62
C ILE A 236 -8.28 38.57 -0.33
N ALA A 237 -9.51 38.07 -0.39
CA ALA A 237 -10.46 38.13 0.71
C ALA A 237 -11.36 36.89 0.80
N ASP A 238 -11.76 36.54 2.02
CA ASP A 238 -12.77 35.52 2.28
C ASP A 238 -14.17 35.96 1.81
N ILE A 239 -14.99 34.99 1.39
CA ILE A 239 -16.38 35.21 0.94
C ILE A 239 -17.35 34.67 1.99
N SER A 240 -18.48 35.37 2.21
CA SER A 240 -19.64 34.93 3.01
C SER A 240 -19.31 34.43 4.44
N GLY A 241 -18.30 35.01 5.09
CA GLY A 241 -17.87 34.61 6.43
C GLY A 241 -17.03 33.33 6.48
N GLY A 242 -16.51 32.88 5.33
CA GLY A 242 -15.49 31.84 5.26
C GLY A 242 -14.16 32.25 5.90
N LYS A 243 -13.25 31.27 6.02
CA LYS A 243 -11.88 31.45 6.53
C LYS A 243 -10.81 30.85 5.61
N THR A 244 -11.18 30.52 4.38
CA THR A 244 -10.32 29.86 3.40
C THR A 244 -9.11 30.73 3.04
N ALA A 245 -9.29 32.01 2.70
CA ALA A 245 -8.19 32.90 2.37
C ALA A 245 -7.31 33.24 3.58
N SER A 246 -7.94 33.41 4.76
CA SER A 246 -7.24 33.73 6.00
C SER A 246 -6.43 32.55 6.56
N GLN A 247 -6.94 31.31 6.46
CA GLN A 247 -6.20 30.09 6.82
C GLN A 247 -5.21 29.63 5.73
N LEU A 248 -5.36 30.09 4.49
CA LEU A 248 -4.30 30.04 3.48
C LEU A 248 -3.27 31.17 3.62
N GLY A 249 -3.35 31.98 4.70
CA GLY A 249 -2.37 33.04 4.99
C GLY A 249 -2.33 34.20 4.00
N ILE A 250 -3.29 34.28 3.06
CA ILE A 250 -3.27 35.20 1.91
C ILE A 250 -4.36 36.29 1.97
N ALA A 251 -5.27 36.29 2.96
CA ALA A 251 -6.31 37.30 3.10
C ALA A 251 -5.73 38.69 3.48
N THR A 252 -5.26 39.44 2.48
CA THR A 252 -4.65 40.77 2.65
C THR A 252 -4.74 41.61 1.36
N THR A 253 -4.36 42.88 1.46
CA THR A 253 -4.26 43.84 0.35
C THR A 253 -2.83 44.37 0.27
N VAL A 254 -2.24 44.34 -0.93
CA VAL A 254 -0.90 44.89 -1.21
C VAL A 254 -0.94 45.87 -2.38
N SER A 255 -0.15 46.95 -2.32
CA SER A 255 -0.05 47.96 -3.38
C SER A 255 0.92 47.58 -4.51
N GLY A 256 1.84 46.64 -4.24
CA GLY A 256 2.76 46.08 -5.23
C GLY A 256 2.15 44.94 -6.05
N SER A 257 2.89 44.44 -7.04
CA SER A 257 2.47 43.31 -7.87
C SER A 257 2.53 41.95 -7.19
N THR A 258 3.21 41.80 -6.04
CA THR A 258 3.35 40.50 -5.36
C THR A 258 2.81 40.55 -3.94
N LEU A 259 1.91 39.61 -3.64
CA LEU A 259 1.37 39.28 -2.32
C LEU A 259 2.08 38.01 -1.84
N THR A 260 2.82 38.12 -0.74
CA THR A 260 3.41 36.99 -0.03
C THR A 260 2.54 36.70 1.19
N GLY A 261 2.03 35.48 1.30
CA GLY A 261 1.23 35.06 2.45
C GLY A 261 2.07 34.69 3.67
N ASN A 262 1.39 34.37 4.77
CA ASN A 262 2.00 33.79 5.96
C ASN A 262 2.45 32.34 5.72
N ASP A 263 3.39 31.88 6.54
CA ASP A 263 3.88 30.49 6.54
C ASP A 263 2.75 29.54 6.97
N LEU A 264 2.51 28.48 6.19
CA LEU A 264 1.35 27.57 6.32
C LEU A 264 1.73 26.18 6.84
N PHE A 265 3.02 25.85 6.85
CA PHE A 265 3.53 24.58 7.34
C PHE A 265 4.48 24.82 8.50
N ASP A 266 4.16 24.24 9.65
CA ASP A 266 5.01 24.22 10.84
C ASP A 266 4.86 22.84 11.49
N VAL A 267 5.98 22.32 11.99
CA VAL A 267 6.06 20.96 12.54
C VAL A 267 5.83 21.06 14.04
N THR A 268 4.61 20.72 14.48
CA THR A 268 4.20 20.72 15.88
C THR A 268 4.34 19.35 16.52
N GLU A 269 4.26 19.25 17.84
CA GLU A 269 4.36 17.98 18.57
C GLU A 269 3.28 16.96 18.15
N ASN A 270 2.13 17.45 17.66
CA ASN A 270 1.03 16.61 17.15
C ASN A 270 1.31 15.98 15.76
N PHE A 271 2.41 16.31 15.09
CA PHE A 271 2.74 15.71 13.80
C PHE A 271 3.02 14.21 13.93
N LEU A 272 2.45 13.43 13.03
CA LEU A 272 2.65 11.99 12.96
C LEU A 272 4.07 11.66 12.50
N LEU A 273 4.66 10.61 13.08
CA LEU A 273 5.98 10.11 12.69
C LEU A 273 6.00 9.51 11.27
N SER A 274 4.82 9.33 10.66
CA SER A 274 4.62 8.95 9.27
C SER A 274 4.53 10.13 8.28
N THR A 275 4.50 11.39 8.74
CA THR A 275 4.54 12.59 7.87
C THR A 275 5.87 13.34 7.93
N ILE A 276 6.73 13.07 8.92
CA ILE A 276 8.11 13.57 8.93
C ILE A 276 8.99 12.85 7.89
N ASN A 277 10.17 13.41 7.63
CA ASN A 277 11.25 12.80 6.87
C ASN A 277 10.86 12.32 5.45
N ASP A 278 10.03 13.10 4.74
CA ASP A 278 9.44 12.74 3.43
C ASP A 278 8.66 11.41 3.46
N GLY A 279 8.07 11.06 4.61
CA GLY A 279 7.37 9.80 4.85
C GLY A 279 8.28 8.65 5.28
N ASN A 280 9.57 8.89 5.49
CA ASN A 280 10.53 7.90 5.99
C ASN A 280 10.46 7.80 7.52
N SER A 281 9.40 7.14 7.98
CA SER A 281 9.02 6.90 9.39
C SER A 281 10.02 6.06 10.19
N LEU A 282 9.89 6.12 11.52
CA LEU A 282 10.53 5.20 12.46
C LEU A 282 10.20 3.74 12.13
N TYR A 283 11.23 2.90 12.10
CA TYR A 283 11.06 1.47 12.32
C TYR A 283 10.95 1.22 13.82
N GLN A 284 9.87 0.55 14.22
CA GLN A 284 9.58 0.23 15.63
C GLN A 284 9.58 -1.28 15.78
N GLN A 285 10.31 -1.79 16.77
CA GLN A 285 10.33 -3.19 17.15
C GLN A 285 9.68 -3.36 18.52
N ALA A 286 8.86 -4.40 18.69
CA ALA A 286 8.06 -4.57 19.89
C ALA A 286 8.94 -4.79 21.14
N SER A 287 8.76 -3.95 22.16
CA SER A 287 9.43 -4.07 23.48
C SER A 287 10.97 -4.13 23.46
N VAL A 288 11.64 -3.46 22.51
CA VAL A 288 13.11 -3.27 22.53
C VAL A 288 13.50 -1.81 22.33
N ASP A 289 14.66 -1.42 22.85
CA ASP A 289 15.07 -0.01 22.89
C ASP A 289 15.59 0.47 21.52
N ASP A 290 15.28 1.71 21.16
CA ASP A 290 15.56 2.29 19.83
C ASP A 290 16.78 3.21 19.84
N LEU A 291 16.96 3.98 20.92
CA LEU A 291 17.98 5.02 21.04
C LEU A 291 18.75 4.87 22.33
N ARG A 292 20.08 4.99 22.24
CA ARG A 292 20.96 5.26 23.39
C ARG A 292 21.42 6.70 23.35
N PHE A 293 21.12 7.45 24.40
CA PHE A 293 21.78 8.72 24.70
C PHE A 293 22.97 8.44 25.62
N THR A 294 24.07 9.18 25.46
CA THR A 294 25.21 9.17 26.38
C THR A 294 25.56 10.61 26.70
N THR A 295 25.52 10.97 27.98
CA THR A 295 25.68 12.35 28.47
C THR A 295 27.13 12.67 28.84
N ALA A 296 27.41 13.95 29.13
CA ALA A 296 28.75 14.44 29.44
C ALA A 296 29.37 13.85 30.72
N ASP A 297 28.56 13.40 31.69
CA ASP A 297 29.04 12.63 32.85
C ASP A 297 29.30 11.13 32.56
N GLY A 298 28.90 10.64 31.38
CA GLY A 298 29.04 9.24 30.95
C GLY A 298 27.80 8.38 31.18
N SER A 299 26.75 8.90 31.85
CA SER A 299 25.47 8.21 32.00
C SER A 299 24.86 7.89 30.64
N GLN A 300 24.34 6.67 30.52
CA GLN A 300 23.56 6.23 29.37
C GLN A 300 22.07 6.23 29.72
N VAL A 301 21.24 6.51 28.72
CA VAL A 301 19.77 6.49 28.79
C VAL A 301 19.28 5.78 27.55
N ASP A 302 18.60 4.64 27.71
CA ASP A 302 18.12 3.81 26.62
C ASP A 302 16.61 3.95 26.50
N VAL A 303 16.14 4.46 25.36
CA VAL A 303 14.73 4.86 25.18
C VAL A 303 14.06 4.02 24.10
N ASN A 304 12.85 3.57 24.44
CA ASN A 304 12.01 2.70 23.62
C ASN A 304 10.89 3.50 22.91
N LEU A 305 10.81 3.41 21.57
CA LEU A 305 9.84 4.16 20.75
C LEU A 305 8.71 3.29 20.18
N ASP A 306 8.57 2.03 20.65
CA ASP A 306 7.49 1.10 20.30
C ASP A 306 6.09 1.67 20.60
N GLY A 307 5.30 1.90 19.55
CA GLY A 307 3.96 2.49 19.63
C GLY A 307 3.94 4.02 19.74
N ALA A 308 5.06 4.72 19.51
CA ALA A 308 5.04 6.17 19.33
C ALA A 308 4.35 6.53 18.00
N LEU A 309 3.40 7.47 18.01
CA LEU A 309 2.64 7.87 16.82
C LEU A 309 3.00 9.29 16.37
N THR A 310 3.38 10.16 17.30
CA THR A 310 3.62 11.59 17.13
C THR A 310 5.01 12.02 17.61
N ILE A 311 5.44 13.23 17.24
CA ILE A 311 6.66 13.84 17.79
C ILE A 311 6.53 14.03 19.32
N GLY A 312 5.34 14.40 19.81
CA GLY A 312 5.04 14.52 21.23
C GLY A 312 5.22 13.21 22.00
N ASP A 313 4.84 12.06 21.42
CA ASP A 313 5.12 10.75 22.03
C ASP A 313 6.62 10.50 22.17
N VAL A 314 7.43 10.88 21.17
CA VAL A 314 8.90 10.74 21.20
C VAL A 314 9.52 11.66 22.24
N LEU A 315 9.08 12.91 22.34
CA LEU A 315 9.52 13.85 23.38
C LEU A 315 9.18 13.32 24.78
N THR A 316 7.94 12.86 24.98
CA THR A 316 7.46 12.29 26.24
C THR A 316 8.33 11.09 26.64
N ARG A 317 8.59 10.16 25.70
CA ARG A 317 9.40 8.97 25.95
C ARG A 317 10.87 9.27 26.27
N ILE A 318 11.46 10.32 25.71
CA ILE A 318 12.85 10.70 26.05
C ILE A 318 12.91 11.44 27.40
N ASN A 319 11.93 12.30 27.69
CA ASN A 319 11.90 13.09 28.93
C ASN A 319 11.50 12.26 30.15
N ASP A 320 10.44 11.47 30.04
CA ASP A 320 9.82 10.73 31.15
C ASP A 320 10.45 9.32 31.34
N ASP A 321 11.54 9.01 30.63
CA ASP A 321 12.24 7.73 30.78
C ASP A 321 12.82 7.55 32.20
N ALA A 322 12.76 6.32 32.70
CA ALA A 322 13.23 5.98 34.05
C ALA A 322 14.75 6.17 34.21
N ASP A 323 15.54 5.88 33.19
CA ASP A 323 17.00 6.05 33.21
C ASP A 323 17.43 7.50 32.92
N ASN A 324 16.55 8.30 32.31
CA ASN A 324 16.80 9.73 32.08
C ASN A 324 16.95 10.47 33.42
N ALA A 325 15.96 10.32 34.31
CA ALA A 325 15.95 10.97 35.63
C ALA A 325 16.27 12.49 35.62
N GLY A 326 15.96 13.19 34.52
CA GLY A 326 16.23 14.62 34.33
C GLY A 326 17.64 14.98 33.83
N LYS A 327 18.48 14.01 33.46
CA LYS A 327 19.84 14.23 32.89
C LYS A 327 19.81 14.82 31.48
N LEU A 328 18.76 14.53 30.71
CA LEU A 328 18.54 14.99 29.36
C LEU A 328 17.17 15.68 29.29
N THR A 329 17.07 16.73 28.48
CA THR A 329 15.80 17.38 28.13
C THR A 329 15.64 17.42 26.62
N ALA A 330 14.62 16.72 26.11
CA ALA A 330 14.21 16.78 24.71
C ALA A 330 13.10 17.83 24.51
N SER A 331 13.20 18.60 23.44
CA SER A 331 12.22 19.63 23.06
C SER A 331 12.11 19.78 21.55
N LEU A 332 11.03 20.39 21.06
CA LEU A 332 10.82 20.72 19.65
C LEU A 332 10.98 22.22 19.45
N VAL A 333 11.95 22.63 18.62
CA VAL A 333 12.25 24.05 18.33
C VAL A 333 12.41 24.23 16.83
N ASN A 334 11.60 25.10 16.22
CA ASN A 334 11.63 25.42 14.78
C ASN A 334 11.66 24.16 13.88
N GLY A 335 10.79 23.19 14.19
CA GLY A 335 10.69 21.92 13.46
C GLY A 335 11.90 20.97 13.58
N ARG A 336 12.68 21.08 14.67
CA ARG A 336 13.84 20.23 14.99
C ARG A 336 13.73 19.70 16.42
N LEU A 337 14.15 18.47 16.65
CA LEU A 337 14.46 18.04 18.02
C LEU A 337 15.70 18.77 18.52
N VAL A 338 15.61 19.31 19.74
CA VAL A 338 16.73 19.88 20.49
C VAL A 338 16.85 19.10 21.79
N LEU A 339 18.02 18.48 21.98
CA LEU A 339 18.40 17.74 23.18
C LEU A 339 19.37 18.60 23.98
N ALA A 340 19.08 18.84 25.26
CA ALA A 340 19.96 19.53 26.19
C ALA A 340 20.41 18.58 27.30
N ASP A 341 21.73 18.38 27.40
CA ASP A 341 22.39 17.67 28.48
C ASP A 341 22.45 18.56 29.73
N GLN A 342 21.91 18.06 30.84
CA GLN A 342 21.85 18.73 32.15
C GLN A 342 22.96 18.22 33.09
N THR A 343 23.79 17.26 32.66
CA THR A 343 24.85 16.66 33.48
C THR A 343 26.11 17.53 33.52
N THR A 344 26.97 17.28 34.50
CA THR A 344 28.27 17.95 34.62
C THR A 344 29.41 16.97 34.36
N GLY A 345 30.08 17.07 33.22
CA GLY A 345 31.23 16.24 32.90
C GLY A 345 32.05 16.76 31.72
N ALA A 346 33.10 16.02 31.37
CA ALA A 346 34.02 16.36 30.28
C ALA A 346 33.78 15.53 28.99
N GLY A 347 32.74 14.69 28.98
CA GLY A 347 32.26 14.02 27.78
C GLY A 347 31.48 14.97 26.87
N THR A 348 30.81 14.39 25.87
CA THR A 348 30.00 15.10 24.89
C THR A 348 28.74 14.31 24.63
N LEU A 349 27.58 14.98 24.60
CA LEU A 349 26.28 14.35 24.34
C LEU A 349 26.31 13.54 23.03
N ALA A 350 26.07 12.24 23.11
CA ALA A 350 26.05 11.34 21.95
C ALA A 350 24.71 10.61 21.84
N VAL A 351 24.31 10.31 20.60
CA VAL A 351 23.11 9.52 20.28
C VAL A 351 23.54 8.33 19.41
N ALA A 352 23.02 7.14 19.68
CA ALA A 352 23.21 5.95 18.85
C ALA A 352 21.86 5.22 18.65
N ASN A 353 21.70 4.54 17.52
CA ASN A 353 20.60 3.59 17.34
C ASN A 353 20.96 2.30 18.10
N LEU A 354 19.96 1.70 18.75
CA LEU A 354 20.02 0.35 19.31
C LEU A 354 19.22 -0.62 18.42
N ASN A 355 19.43 -1.92 18.59
CA ASN A 355 18.60 -3.01 18.06
C ASN A 355 18.28 -3.00 16.54
N SER A 356 19.07 -2.29 15.71
CA SER A 356 18.82 -2.03 14.28
C SER A 356 17.70 -1.02 13.98
N SER A 357 17.33 -0.18 14.96
CA SER A 357 16.46 0.98 14.76
C SER A 357 17.08 2.00 13.78
N ASN A 358 16.23 2.79 13.15
CA ASN A 358 16.60 3.90 12.27
C ASN A 358 16.39 5.29 12.92
N ALA A 359 16.04 5.32 14.21
CA ALA A 359 15.49 6.50 14.88
C ALA A 359 16.37 7.75 14.83
N LYS A 360 17.70 7.64 15.00
CA LYS A 360 18.64 8.78 14.95
C LYS A 360 18.62 9.50 13.60
N ASP A 361 18.51 8.74 12.51
CA ASP A 361 18.55 9.25 11.14
C ASP A 361 17.19 9.87 10.75
N VAL A 362 16.10 9.21 11.14
CA VAL A 362 14.73 9.69 10.93
C VAL A 362 14.46 11.00 11.69
N LEU A 363 14.68 10.99 13.01
CA LEU A 363 14.49 12.12 13.92
C LEU A 363 15.56 13.22 13.76
N GLY A 364 16.46 13.09 12.79
CA GLY A 364 17.41 14.13 12.41
C GLY A 364 18.56 14.34 13.41
N LEU A 365 18.70 13.47 14.41
CA LEU A 365 19.71 13.49 15.49
C LEU A 365 21.13 13.07 15.03
N LYS A 366 21.36 13.05 13.72
CA LYS A 366 22.66 12.79 13.07
C LYS A 366 23.46 14.10 12.90
N THR A 367 23.54 14.90 13.95
CA THR A 367 24.24 16.19 14.00
C THR A 367 25.31 16.17 15.08
N THR A 368 26.25 17.12 15.02
CA THR A 368 27.28 17.32 16.04
C THR A 368 26.75 18.27 17.13
N PRO A 369 26.86 17.94 18.43
CA PRO A 369 26.49 18.85 19.51
C PRO A 369 27.37 20.10 19.56
N ALA A 370 26.79 21.19 20.06
CA ALA A 370 27.49 22.41 20.44
C ALA A 370 27.48 22.53 21.98
N GLY A 371 28.54 22.05 22.62
CA GLY A 371 28.58 21.90 24.07
C GLY A 371 27.58 20.82 24.53
N GLY A 372 26.76 21.14 25.54
CA GLY A 372 25.71 20.24 26.05
C GLY A 372 24.47 20.12 25.16
N THR A 373 24.35 20.90 24.07
CA THR A 373 23.13 20.93 23.23
C THR A 373 23.35 20.25 21.89
N LEU A 374 22.52 19.26 21.55
CA LEU A 374 22.41 18.69 20.21
C LEU A 374 21.12 19.18 19.55
N THR A 375 21.26 20.03 18.52
CA THR A 375 20.16 20.46 17.65
C THR A 375 20.11 19.58 16.41
N GLY A 376 18.96 18.98 16.12
CA GLY A 376 18.75 18.11 14.97
C GLY A 376 18.62 18.84 13.62
N SER A 377 18.71 18.06 12.55
CA SER A 377 18.29 18.49 11.20
C SER A 377 16.76 18.66 11.12
N ARG A 378 16.30 19.43 10.12
CA ARG A 378 14.88 19.72 9.88
C ARG A 378 14.08 18.41 9.75
N LEU A 379 12.99 18.26 10.52
CA LEU A 379 12.25 17.00 10.60
C LEU A 379 11.40 16.70 9.37
N ALA A 380 10.84 17.71 8.69
CA ALA A 380 10.04 17.56 7.47
C ALA A 380 10.44 18.61 6.43
N ALA A 381 10.23 18.34 5.14
CA ALA A 381 10.72 19.21 4.08
C ALA A 381 10.06 20.59 4.00
N GLY A 382 8.79 20.69 4.37
CA GLY A 382 7.96 21.83 3.99
C GLY A 382 7.19 21.58 2.68
N LEU A 383 6.53 22.63 2.19
CA LEU A 383 5.57 22.55 1.09
C LEU A 383 6.23 22.40 -0.29
N GLY A 384 5.70 21.49 -1.12
CA GLY A 384 6.07 21.37 -2.53
C GLY A 384 7.53 20.93 -2.78
N THR A 385 8.22 20.44 -1.75
CA THR A 385 9.66 20.16 -1.74
C THR A 385 10.00 18.91 -0.93
N VAL A 386 11.28 18.52 -0.90
CA VAL A 386 11.81 17.32 -0.22
C VAL A 386 13.13 17.61 0.48
N LEU A 387 13.47 16.83 1.52
CA LEU A 387 14.74 16.99 2.24
C LEU A 387 15.91 16.47 1.42
N LEU A 388 17.01 17.24 1.37
CA LEU A 388 18.22 16.85 0.65
C LEU A 388 18.80 15.52 1.15
N LYS A 389 18.66 15.21 2.45
CA LYS A 389 19.13 13.94 3.05
C LYS A 389 18.47 12.69 2.46
N ASN A 390 17.28 12.81 1.85
CA ASN A 390 16.54 11.70 1.25
C ASN A 390 16.81 11.50 -0.25
N LEU A 391 17.61 12.37 -0.88
CA LEU A 391 18.04 12.21 -2.28
C LEU A 391 19.11 11.10 -2.43
N ASN A 392 19.41 10.73 -3.67
CA ASN A 392 20.41 9.70 -4.04
C ASN A 392 20.21 8.34 -3.36
N GLY A 393 18.94 7.95 -3.19
CA GLY A 393 18.57 6.72 -2.48
C GLY A 393 18.65 6.86 -0.96
N GLY A 394 18.67 8.08 -0.43
CA GLY A 394 18.81 8.37 1.00
C GLY A 394 20.25 8.43 1.50
N THR A 395 21.22 8.70 0.62
CA THR A 395 22.56 9.17 1.01
C THR A 395 22.66 10.69 1.06
N GLY A 396 21.74 11.38 0.36
CA GLY A 396 21.67 12.83 0.22
C GLY A 396 22.80 13.46 -0.57
N VAL A 397 23.19 14.66 -0.15
CA VAL A 397 24.43 15.35 -0.55
C VAL A 397 25.49 15.03 0.50
N THR A 398 26.65 14.54 0.06
CA THR A 398 27.67 13.94 0.94
C THR A 398 28.63 14.97 1.53
N THR A 399 29.09 15.93 0.71
CA THR A 399 29.94 17.05 1.15
C THR A 399 29.34 18.36 0.67
N GLN A 400 28.48 18.96 1.50
CA GLN A 400 27.73 20.15 1.13
C GLN A 400 28.61 21.41 1.16
N GLY A 401 28.49 22.29 0.16
CA GLY A 401 29.38 23.44 0.01
C GLY A 401 28.92 24.48 -1.01
N THR A 402 29.88 25.17 -1.63
CA THR A 402 29.63 26.19 -2.65
C THR A 402 29.64 25.59 -4.06
N ILE A 403 28.74 26.03 -4.91
CA ILE A 403 28.76 25.74 -6.36
C ILE A 403 29.00 27.04 -7.14
N GLU A 404 29.60 26.94 -8.33
CA GLU A 404 29.71 28.03 -9.30
C GLU A 404 28.78 27.74 -10.47
N VAL A 405 27.99 28.74 -10.87
CA VAL A 405 27.09 28.69 -12.03
C VAL A 405 27.50 29.78 -13.02
N THR A 406 27.70 29.39 -14.29
CA THR A 406 28.04 30.29 -15.39
C THR A 406 26.90 30.31 -16.40
N ASP A 407 26.31 31.48 -16.64
CA ASP A 407 25.29 31.65 -17.68
C ASP A 407 25.91 31.81 -19.08
N ARG A 408 25.08 31.73 -20.13
CA ARG A 408 25.56 31.74 -21.52
C ARG A 408 25.96 33.12 -22.02
N THR A 409 25.79 34.17 -21.22
CA THR A 409 26.43 35.48 -21.45
C THR A 409 27.87 35.52 -20.93
N GLY A 410 28.28 34.53 -20.12
CA GLY A 410 29.59 34.43 -19.49
C GLY A 410 29.64 35.02 -18.07
N LYS A 411 28.49 35.36 -17.47
CA LYS A 411 28.42 35.79 -16.07
C LYS A 411 28.53 34.58 -15.14
N THR A 412 29.34 34.69 -14.09
CA THR A 412 29.49 33.67 -13.05
C THR A 412 28.93 34.14 -11.71
N ALA A 413 28.36 33.21 -10.94
CA ALA A 413 28.02 33.43 -9.53
C ALA A 413 28.42 32.22 -8.69
N GLN A 414 28.99 32.48 -7.51
CA GLN A 414 29.27 31.45 -6.51
C GLN A 414 28.15 31.46 -5.47
N ILE A 415 27.53 30.29 -5.28
CA ILE A 415 26.32 30.08 -4.49
C ILE A 415 26.68 29.13 -3.36
N ASN A 416 26.72 29.64 -2.12
CA ASN A 416 26.91 28.78 -0.96
C ASN A 416 25.62 28.00 -0.65
N LEU A 417 25.69 26.67 -0.67
CA LEU A 417 24.60 25.76 -0.34
C LEU A 417 24.85 25.00 0.98
N SER A 418 25.90 25.32 1.75
CA SER A 418 26.30 24.62 2.98
C SER A 418 25.29 24.65 4.13
N SER A 419 24.18 25.39 3.98
CA SER A 419 23.08 25.49 4.94
C SER A 419 21.71 25.19 4.34
N ALA A 420 21.66 24.65 3.11
CA ALA A 420 20.42 24.19 2.50
C ALA A 420 20.01 22.83 3.08
N GLU A 421 18.75 22.63 3.44
CA GLU A 421 18.25 21.33 3.92
C GLU A 421 17.17 20.74 3.01
N THR A 422 16.54 21.55 2.15
CA THR A 422 15.58 21.09 1.14
C THR A 422 16.05 21.34 -0.28
N LEU A 423 15.38 20.69 -1.23
CA LEU A 423 15.53 21.02 -2.65
C LEU A 423 15.10 22.45 -2.95
N GLU A 424 14.14 23.01 -2.20
CA GLU A 424 13.71 24.40 -2.40
C GLU A 424 14.81 25.38 -2.01
N ASP A 425 15.49 25.16 -0.88
CA ASP A 425 16.63 25.98 -0.45
C ASP A 425 17.67 26.12 -1.59
N VAL A 426 17.95 25.01 -2.30
CA VAL A 426 18.86 24.98 -3.46
C VAL A 426 18.27 25.70 -4.68
N LEU A 427 17.02 25.41 -5.05
CA LEU A 427 16.38 26.03 -6.22
C LEU A 427 16.26 27.55 -6.04
N LEU A 428 15.92 28.04 -4.85
CA LEU A 428 15.83 29.47 -4.56
C LEU A 428 17.19 30.15 -4.56
N ALA A 429 18.23 29.49 -4.03
CA ALA A 429 19.60 29.99 -4.06
C ALA A 429 20.15 30.11 -5.50
N ILE A 430 19.95 29.09 -6.35
CA ILE A 430 20.36 29.15 -7.77
C ILE A 430 19.56 30.22 -8.53
N ASN A 431 18.23 30.22 -8.39
CA ASN A 431 17.40 31.22 -9.07
C ASN A 431 17.78 32.66 -8.67
N SER A 432 18.13 32.89 -7.40
CA SER A 432 18.44 34.21 -6.86
C SER A 432 19.91 34.61 -6.98
N ALA A 433 20.74 33.78 -7.61
CA ALA A 433 22.17 34.02 -7.78
C ALA A 433 22.45 35.31 -8.58
N THR A 434 23.41 36.10 -8.09
CA THR A 434 23.91 37.32 -8.74
C THR A 434 25.40 37.20 -9.04
N ASP A 435 25.83 37.78 -10.15
CA ASP A 435 27.25 37.98 -10.42
C ASP A 435 27.91 38.92 -9.40
N SER A 436 29.24 39.03 -9.46
CA SER A 436 30.03 39.92 -8.59
C SER A 436 29.72 41.42 -8.75
N GLY A 437 28.96 41.81 -9.77
CA GLY A 437 28.40 43.15 -9.95
C GLY A 437 26.98 43.32 -9.41
N GLY A 438 26.40 42.30 -8.76
CA GLY A 438 25.05 42.31 -8.21
C GLY A 438 23.93 42.06 -9.24
N ASN A 439 24.27 41.69 -10.48
CA ASN A 439 23.28 41.41 -11.52
C ASN A 439 22.83 39.94 -11.41
N ARG A 440 21.52 39.68 -11.38
CA ARG A 440 20.98 38.31 -11.40
C ARG A 440 21.47 37.54 -12.64
N LEU A 441 21.88 36.28 -12.47
CA LEU A 441 22.22 35.40 -13.59
C LEU A 441 20.99 35.14 -14.47
N ALA A 442 21.22 34.94 -15.77
CA ALA A 442 20.17 34.57 -16.71
C ALA A 442 19.85 33.05 -16.67
N VAL A 443 19.77 32.46 -15.47
CA VAL A 443 19.51 31.03 -15.25
C VAL A 443 18.28 30.85 -14.38
N THR A 444 17.38 29.97 -14.80
CA THR A 444 16.22 29.53 -14.02
C THR A 444 16.39 28.06 -13.65
N ALA A 445 16.28 27.73 -12.36
CA ALA A 445 16.29 26.37 -11.85
C ALA A 445 14.89 25.95 -11.42
N SER A 446 14.44 24.76 -11.82
CA SER A 446 13.16 24.18 -11.40
C SER A 446 13.29 22.68 -11.16
N VAL A 447 12.24 22.07 -10.58
CA VAL A 447 11.99 20.64 -10.77
C VAL A 447 11.71 20.39 -12.27
N ASP A 448 12.09 19.22 -12.79
CA ASP A 448 11.89 18.84 -14.18
C ASP A 448 10.44 18.36 -14.48
N SER A 449 10.11 18.12 -15.76
CA SER A 449 8.77 17.64 -16.15
C SER A 449 8.48 16.20 -15.70
N SER A 450 9.49 15.38 -15.42
CA SER A 450 9.27 14.06 -14.79
C SER A 450 8.85 14.18 -13.32
N GLY A 451 9.11 15.32 -12.69
CA GLY A 451 8.95 15.53 -11.25
C GLY A 451 10.03 14.85 -10.41
N THR A 452 11.05 14.24 -11.01
CA THR A 452 12.05 13.41 -10.30
C THR A 452 13.48 13.98 -10.35
N GLY A 453 13.70 15.09 -11.05
CA GLY A 453 15.00 15.74 -11.22
C GLY A 453 14.95 17.26 -11.13
N ILE A 454 16.12 17.88 -11.23
CA ILE A 454 16.31 19.33 -11.42
C ILE A 454 16.52 19.61 -12.91
N ARG A 455 15.98 20.73 -13.39
CA ARG A 455 16.33 21.33 -14.68
C ARG A 455 16.81 22.77 -14.48
N LEU A 456 17.99 23.09 -14.99
CA LEU A 456 18.50 24.45 -15.14
C LEU A 456 18.33 24.90 -16.58
N VAL A 457 17.85 26.11 -16.79
CA VAL A 457 17.56 26.70 -18.11
C VAL A 457 18.19 28.07 -18.20
N ASP A 458 19.01 28.30 -19.22
CA ASP A 458 19.46 29.65 -19.55
C ASP A 458 18.35 30.40 -20.31
N THR A 459 18.04 31.61 -19.84
CA THR A 459 16.99 32.48 -20.36
C THR A 459 17.54 33.71 -21.08
N SER A 460 18.86 33.83 -21.25
CA SER A 460 19.50 34.96 -21.96
C SER A 460 19.31 34.92 -23.47
N GLY A 461 19.09 33.73 -24.03
CA GLY A 461 19.12 33.48 -25.48
C GLY A 461 20.53 33.53 -26.10
N SER A 462 21.58 33.71 -25.29
CA SER A 462 22.97 33.80 -25.73
C SER A 462 23.55 32.44 -26.17
N SER A 463 24.63 32.50 -26.94
CA SER A 463 25.51 31.38 -27.27
C SER A 463 27.00 31.68 -27.08
N ALA A 464 27.34 32.81 -26.43
CA ALA A 464 28.71 33.28 -26.25
C ALA A 464 29.54 32.41 -25.28
N SER A 465 28.89 31.81 -24.28
CA SER A 465 29.49 30.89 -23.31
C SER A 465 28.70 29.57 -23.25
N PRO A 466 29.32 28.42 -22.92
CA PRO A 466 28.57 27.29 -22.39
C PRO A 466 27.82 27.66 -21.10
N LEU A 467 26.72 26.95 -20.84
CA LEU A 467 26.09 26.91 -19.53
C LEU A 467 26.91 25.93 -18.67
N VAL A 468 27.45 26.41 -17.55
CA VAL A 468 28.34 25.61 -16.67
C VAL A 468 27.80 25.59 -15.24
N VAL A 469 27.92 24.44 -14.59
CA VAL A 469 27.79 24.30 -13.14
C VAL A 469 28.95 23.44 -12.64
N ALA A 470 29.65 23.89 -11.60
CA ALA A 470 30.75 23.18 -10.98
C ALA A 470 30.69 23.27 -9.45
N ASP A 471 31.26 22.29 -8.76
CA ASP A 471 31.53 22.39 -7.32
C ASP A 471 32.77 23.26 -7.08
N VAL A 472 32.74 24.07 -6.02
CA VAL A 472 33.83 24.98 -5.63
C VAL A 472 34.50 24.49 -4.35
N GLY A 473 35.83 24.38 -4.39
CA GLY A 473 36.61 23.82 -3.28
C GLY A 473 36.48 22.29 -3.21
N GLY A 474 36.28 21.75 -2.01
CA GLY A 474 36.14 20.32 -1.75
C GLY A 474 34.69 19.80 -1.68
N GLY A 475 33.71 20.59 -2.12
CA GLY A 475 32.30 20.19 -2.10
C GLY A 475 31.93 19.18 -3.19
N THR A 476 30.80 18.51 -3.02
CA THR A 476 30.21 17.55 -3.97
C THR A 476 28.76 17.87 -4.29
N THR A 477 28.30 19.09 -4.03
CA THR A 477 26.88 19.47 -4.10
C THR A 477 26.33 19.45 -5.52
N ALA A 478 27.07 20.00 -6.50
CA ALA A 478 26.66 19.94 -7.91
C ALA A 478 26.78 18.51 -8.47
N ALA A 479 27.77 17.73 -8.02
CA ALA A 479 27.94 16.32 -8.39
C ALA A 479 26.84 15.41 -7.84
N ASP A 480 26.52 15.51 -6.54
CA ASP A 480 25.47 14.73 -5.87
C ASP A 480 24.08 15.11 -6.40
N LEU A 481 23.84 16.40 -6.70
CA LEU A 481 22.63 16.86 -7.40
C LEU A 481 22.67 16.62 -8.92
N LYS A 482 23.74 16.02 -9.46
CA LYS A 482 23.94 15.66 -10.88
C LYS A 482 23.73 16.82 -11.86
N ILE A 483 23.91 18.05 -11.38
CA ILE A 483 23.87 19.28 -12.19
C ILE A 483 25.26 19.71 -12.65
N ALA A 484 26.34 19.20 -12.03
CA ALA A 484 27.71 19.43 -12.45
C ALA A 484 27.92 19.08 -13.93
N SER A 485 28.12 20.10 -14.77
CA SER A 485 28.12 19.96 -16.22
C SER A 485 28.69 21.20 -16.90
N SER A 486 29.11 21.06 -18.16
CA SER A 486 29.45 22.17 -19.05
C SER A 486 28.86 21.85 -20.42
N THR A 487 27.89 22.65 -20.88
CA THR A 487 27.11 22.34 -22.09
C THR A 487 26.93 23.52 -23.03
N THR A 488 26.97 23.23 -24.33
CA THR A 488 26.64 24.17 -25.40
C THR A 488 25.13 24.32 -25.63
N THR A 489 24.28 23.51 -24.96
CA THR A 489 22.81 23.67 -24.92
C THR A 489 22.36 24.77 -23.95
N SER A 490 21.11 25.21 -24.07
CA SER A 490 20.48 26.17 -23.14
C SER A 490 19.86 25.54 -21.89
N SER A 491 20.08 24.24 -21.62
CA SER A 491 19.63 23.64 -20.37
C SER A 491 20.42 22.40 -19.96
N ILE A 492 20.64 22.27 -18.65
CA ILE A 492 21.14 21.08 -17.94
C ILE A 492 19.94 20.40 -17.27
N ALA A 493 19.92 19.06 -17.24
CA ALA A 493 18.94 18.29 -16.48
C ALA A 493 19.65 17.16 -15.73
N SER A 494 19.33 16.97 -14.44
CA SER A 494 20.01 16.00 -13.56
C SER A 494 19.66 14.54 -13.84
N GLY A 495 18.60 14.29 -14.61
CA GLY A 495 17.85 13.03 -14.55
C GLY A 495 17.28 12.79 -13.15
N SER A 496 16.83 11.57 -12.87
CA SER A 496 16.25 11.25 -11.56
C SER A 496 17.26 11.40 -10.42
N LEU A 497 16.91 12.19 -9.40
CA LEU A 497 17.66 12.32 -8.14
C LEU A 497 17.45 11.14 -7.18
N LYS A 498 16.63 10.15 -7.53
CA LYS A 498 16.36 8.96 -6.71
C LYS A 498 15.94 9.31 -5.27
N LEU A 499 14.86 10.05 -5.09
CA LEU A 499 14.30 10.27 -3.75
C LEU A 499 13.96 8.92 -3.09
N ARG A 500 14.38 8.73 -1.83
CA ARG A 500 14.04 7.55 -1.04
C ARG A 500 12.51 7.43 -0.90
N SER A 501 11.98 6.33 -1.41
CA SER A 501 10.56 5.95 -1.35
C SER A 501 10.31 4.65 -0.60
N ILE A 502 11.38 3.95 -0.19
CA ILE A 502 11.37 2.75 0.64
C ILE A 502 12.36 2.93 1.81
N ASN A 503 11.86 2.59 2.99
CA ASN A 503 12.50 2.65 4.30
C ASN A 503 12.16 1.40 5.11
N GLU A 504 12.80 1.20 6.25
CA GLU A 504 12.58 0.06 7.14
C GLU A 504 11.11 0.00 7.63
N ALA A 505 10.48 1.13 7.92
CA ALA A 505 9.09 1.22 8.35
C ALA A 505 8.04 0.87 7.25
N THR A 506 8.47 0.66 6.01
CA THR A 506 7.55 0.49 4.87
C THR A 506 6.78 -0.82 4.99
N GLY A 507 5.45 -0.73 5.05
CA GLY A 507 4.56 -1.89 5.22
C GLY A 507 4.54 -2.85 4.02
N LEU A 508 4.65 -4.16 4.29
CA LEU A 508 4.56 -5.22 3.29
C LEU A 508 3.17 -5.31 2.61
N SER A 509 2.13 -4.75 3.24
CA SER A 509 0.80 -4.58 2.66
C SER A 509 0.76 -3.60 1.48
N THR A 510 1.73 -2.68 1.39
CA THR A 510 1.82 -1.67 0.32
C THR A 510 3.05 -1.82 -0.58
N TYR A 511 4.03 -2.67 -0.20
CA TYR A 511 5.33 -2.82 -0.87
C TYR A 511 5.31 -3.32 -2.33
N SER A 512 4.45 -4.28 -2.71
CA SER A 512 4.50 -4.88 -4.07
C SER A 512 4.49 -3.84 -5.20
N THR A 513 5.19 -4.13 -6.30
CA THR A 513 5.15 -3.34 -7.54
C THR A 513 3.76 -3.36 -8.20
N ALA A 514 2.99 -4.42 -8.00
CA ALA A 514 1.61 -4.59 -8.48
C ALA A 514 0.54 -4.07 -7.50
N GLY A 515 0.94 -3.51 -6.35
CA GLY A 515 0.01 -2.99 -5.34
C GLY A 515 -0.70 -4.04 -4.48
N VAL A 516 -0.27 -5.31 -4.57
CA VAL A 516 -0.71 -6.42 -3.70
C VAL A 516 0.06 -6.37 -2.37
N SER A 517 -0.44 -7.04 -1.33
CA SER A 517 0.36 -7.34 -0.14
C SER A 517 1.41 -8.42 -0.46
N VAL A 518 2.66 -8.26 -0.04
CA VAL A 518 3.66 -9.33 -0.10
C VAL A 518 3.11 -10.54 0.68
N PRO A 519 3.00 -11.74 0.07
CA PRO A 519 2.41 -12.90 0.72
C PRO A 519 3.38 -13.52 1.73
N THR A 520 2.81 -14.14 2.76
CA THR A 520 3.55 -15.03 3.66
C THR A 520 4.07 -16.26 2.91
N GLY A 521 5.29 -16.68 3.21
CA GLY A 521 5.99 -17.75 2.52
C GLY A 521 7.46 -17.82 2.93
N SER A 522 8.22 -18.66 2.24
CA SER A 522 9.64 -18.86 2.51
C SER A 522 10.45 -18.91 1.22
N PHE A 523 11.66 -18.39 1.26
CA PHE A 523 12.63 -18.44 0.17
C PHE A 523 14.01 -18.82 0.67
N ARG A 524 14.83 -19.38 -0.22
CA ARG A 524 16.24 -19.68 0.04
C ARG A 524 17.11 -18.60 -0.56
N ILE A 525 18.08 -18.13 0.20
CA ILE A 525 19.28 -17.44 -0.29
C ILE A 525 20.41 -18.47 -0.37
N THR A 526 21.21 -18.43 -1.43
CA THR A 526 22.47 -19.17 -1.56
C THR A 526 23.57 -18.15 -1.84
N ASP A 527 24.65 -18.15 -1.06
CA ASP A 527 25.78 -17.24 -1.30
C ASP A 527 26.81 -17.80 -2.31
N SER A 528 27.83 -17.02 -2.64
CA SER A 528 28.91 -17.46 -3.53
C SER A 528 29.84 -18.53 -2.94
N SER A 529 29.78 -18.83 -1.63
CA SER A 529 30.43 -20.02 -1.04
C SER A 529 29.62 -21.29 -1.27
N GLY A 530 28.33 -21.16 -1.63
CA GLY A 530 27.36 -22.25 -1.76
C GLY A 530 26.56 -22.52 -0.48
N SER A 531 26.72 -21.71 0.56
CA SER A 531 25.96 -21.83 1.81
C SER A 531 24.51 -21.41 1.60
N GLN A 532 23.57 -22.17 2.15
CA GLN A 532 22.13 -22.00 1.93
C GLN A 532 21.40 -21.58 3.21
N PHE A 533 20.66 -20.48 3.12
CA PHE A 533 19.91 -19.87 4.21
C PHE A 533 18.42 -19.83 3.86
N ILE A 534 17.55 -20.20 4.79
CA ILE A 534 16.10 -20.17 4.61
C ILE A 534 15.52 -18.98 5.36
N VAL A 535 14.84 -18.10 4.63
CA VAL A 535 14.15 -16.92 5.16
C VAL A 535 12.66 -17.17 5.09
N THR A 536 11.92 -16.83 6.16
CA THR A 536 10.47 -17.00 6.22
C THR A 536 9.80 -15.68 6.58
N VAL A 537 8.88 -15.23 5.72
CA VAL A 537 8.01 -14.08 5.95
C VAL A 537 6.68 -14.61 6.46
N SER A 538 6.37 -14.32 7.72
CA SER A 538 5.20 -14.85 8.43
C SER A 538 4.13 -13.78 8.63
N SER A 539 3.02 -14.12 9.30
CA SER A 539 2.02 -13.15 9.72
C SER A 539 2.56 -12.11 10.73
N THR A 540 3.71 -12.35 11.37
CA THR A 540 4.41 -11.39 12.25
C THR A 540 5.29 -10.41 11.48
N THR A 541 5.78 -10.75 10.30
CA THR A 541 6.59 -9.87 9.45
C THR A 541 5.68 -8.80 8.82
N LYS A 542 5.82 -7.53 9.23
CA LYS A 542 4.90 -6.45 8.81
C LYS A 542 5.55 -5.43 7.87
N THR A 543 6.84 -5.22 8.01
CA THR A 543 7.59 -4.13 7.39
C THR A 543 8.79 -4.63 6.58
N VAL A 544 9.42 -3.73 5.82
CA VAL A 544 10.71 -3.98 5.18
C VAL A 544 11.81 -4.22 6.22
N GLY A 545 11.82 -3.49 7.34
CA GLY A 545 12.77 -3.66 8.45
C GLY A 545 12.72 -5.05 9.05
N ASP A 546 11.52 -5.65 9.17
CA ASP A 546 11.36 -7.03 9.61
C ASP A 546 11.95 -8.03 8.60
N VAL A 547 11.85 -7.74 7.30
CA VAL A 547 12.45 -8.56 6.24
C VAL A 547 13.98 -8.43 6.25
N LEU A 548 14.52 -7.23 6.37
CA LEU A 548 15.97 -7.01 6.50
C LEU A 548 16.52 -7.75 7.74
N SER A 549 15.83 -7.60 8.88
CA SER A 549 16.20 -8.26 10.14
C SER A 549 16.13 -9.79 10.02
N ALA A 550 15.05 -10.34 9.44
CA ALA A 550 14.90 -11.78 9.23
C ALA A 550 15.96 -12.36 8.27
N ILE A 551 16.35 -11.63 7.23
CA ILE A 551 17.43 -12.06 6.33
C ILE A 551 18.78 -12.03 7.05
N ASN A 552 19.14 -10.89 7.67
CA ASN A 552 20.43 -10.73 8.34
C ASN A 552 20.63 -11.73 9.50
N GLN A 553 19.55 -12.05 10.23
CA GLN A 553 19.54 -13.09 11.25
C GLN A 553 19.72 -14.49 10.65
N ALA A 554 19.04 -14.80 9.54
CA ALA A 554 19.12 -16.12 8.90
C ALA A 554 20.46 -16.39 8.19
N THR A 555 21.15 -15.35 7.70
CA THR A 555 22.45 -15.48 7.00
C THR A 555 23.66 -15.40 7.93
N GLY A 556 23.47 -14.92 9.17
CA GLY A 556 24.57 -14.58 10.09
C GLY A 556 25.48 -13.48 9.54
N GLY A 557 24.97 -12.63 8.64
CA GLY A 557 25.73 -11.58 7.95
C GLY A 557 26.50 -12.02 6.71
N GLN A 558 26.55 -13.32 6.36
CA GLN A 558 27.24 -13.81 5.14
C GLN A 558 26.64 -13.24 3.86
N VAL A 559 25.34 -13.00 3.85
CA VAL A 559 24.67 -12.11 2.89
C VAL A 559 23.97 -11.02 3.70
N THR A 560 24.34 -9.77 3.47
CA THR A 560 23.75 -8.61 4.16
C THR A 560 22.55 -8.10 3.38
N ALA A 561 21.38 -8.07 4.00
CA ALA A 561 20.22 -7.34 3.50
C ALA A 561 20.25 -5.90 4.02
N GLN A 562 20.13 -4.94 3.11
CA GLN A 562 20.06 -3.51 3.39
C GLN A 562 19.00 -2.83 2.53
N LEU A 563 18.65 -1.58 2.84
CA LEU A 563 17.89 -0.76 1.89
C LEU A 563 18.74 -0.46 0.66
N SER A 564 18.16 -0.59 -0.53
CA SER A 564 18.89 -0.39 -1.79
C SER A 564 19.44 1.03 -1.92
N ARG A 565 20.65 1.13 -2.49
CA ARG A 565 21.34 2.36 -2.92
C ARG A 565 20.59 3.17 -3.99
N SER A 566 19.43 2.74 -4.46
CA SER A 566 18.49 3.57 -5.24
C SER A 566 17.25 4.05 -4.48
N GLY A 567 17.09 3.66 -3.22
CA GLY A 567 16.02 4.15 -2.33
C GLY A 567 14.63 3.61 -2.63
N ASP A 568 14.50 2.61 -3.50
CA ASP A 568 13.23 2.08 -4.01
C ASP A 568 13.04 0.56 -3.83
N GLY A 569 13.90 -0.11 -3.06
CA GLY A 569 13.82 -1.55 -2.82
C GLY A 569 14.79 -2.07 -1.74
N ILE A 570 14.95 -3.39 -1.67
CA ILE A 570 15.91 -4.10 -0.80
C ILE A 570 17.11 -4.54 -1.63
N GLU A 571 18.33 -4.36 -1.13
CA GLU A 571 19.56 -4.88 -1.74
C GLU A 571 20.16 -5.98 -0.85
N LEU A 572 20.50 -7.11 -1.45
CA LEU A 572 21.26 -8.19 -0.82
C LEU A 572 22.70 -8.11 -1.32
N VAL A 573 23.66 -7.94 -0.43
CA VAL A 573 25.10 -7.90 -0.74
C VAL A 573 25.77 -9.15 -0.19
N ASP A 574 26.41 -9.92 -1.05
CA ASP A 574 27.22 -11.07 -0.65
C ASP A 574 28.51 -10.60 0.03
N GLN A 575 28.76 -11.10 1.24
CA GLN A 575 30.00 -10.89 1.99
C GLN A 575 30.92 -12.11 1.89
N ALA A 576 30.44 -13.26 1.39
CA ALA A 576 31.29 -14.37 1.01
C ALA A 576 32.09 -13.99 -0.24
N ALA A 577 33.41 -14.18 -0.19
CA ALA A 577 34.31 -14.00 -1.34
C ALA A 577 34.45 -15.30 -2.14
N GLY A 578 33.32 -15.98 -2.41
CA GLY A 578 33.30 -17.29 -3.06
C GLY A 578 33.27 -17.23 -4.59
N SER A 579 33.48 -18.38 -5.23
CA SER A 579 33.49 -18.52 -6.69
C SER A 579 32.14 -18.94 -7.30
N GLY A 580 31.12 -19.18 -6.46
CA GLY A 580 29.74 -19.44 -6.88
C GLY A 580 28.98 -18.15 -7.20
N THR A 581 27.65 -18.22 -7.20
CA THR A 581 26.79 -17.07 -7.51
C THR A 581 25.74 -16.86 -6.43
N LEU A 582 25.69 -15.65 -5.86
CA LEU A 582 24.60 -15.21 -4.99
C LEU A 582 23.27 -15.45 -5.71
N SER A 583 22.33 -16.17 -5.10
CA SER A 583 21.06 -16.50 -5.75
C SER A 583 19.92 -16.69 -4.75
N VAL A 584 18.71 -16.38 -5.20
CA VAL A 584 17.47 -16.47 -4.42
C VAL A 584 16.47 -17.34 -5.17
N ALA A 585 15.81 -18.24 -4.46
CA ALA A 585 14.76 -19.10 -5.01
C ALA A 585 13.59 -19.24 -4.02
N GLU A 586 12.35 -19.19 -4.52
CA GLU A 586 11.15 -19.50 -3.72
C GLU A 586 11.22 -20.95 -3.18
N ILE A 587 10.73 -21.16 -1.96
CA ILE A 587 10.45 -22.48 -1.38
C ILE A 587 8.94 -22.67 -1.27
N SER A 588 8.23 -21.64 -0.79
CA SER A 588 6.78 -21.64 -0.62
C SER A 588 6.20 -20.23 -0.82
N GLY A 589 5.10 -20.14 -1.57
CA GLY A 589 4.45 -18.86 -1.88
C GLY A 589 5.06 -18.15 -3.10
N LYS A 590 5.13 -16.82 -3.02
CA LYS A 590 5.71 -15.90 -4.04
C LYS A 590 6.44 -14.73 -3.36
N THR A 591 7.06 -15.00 -2.22
CA THR A 591 7.54 -13.97 -1.30
C THR A 591 8.77 -13.27 -1.87
N ALA A 592 9.75 -14.02 -2.40
CA ALA A 592 10.91 -13.40 -3.06
C ALA A 592 10.51 -12.65 -4.34
N THR A 593 9.48 -13.13 -5.06
CA THR A 593 8.93 -12.49 -6.27
C THR A 593 8.33 -11.13 -5.95
N GLU A 594 7.46 -11.04 -4.93
CA GLU A 594 6.77 -9.78 -4.56
C GLU A 594 7.68 -8.80 -3.78
N LEU A 595 8.77 -9.30 -3.18
CA LEU A 595 9.89 -8.47 -2.68
C LEU A 595 10.83 -8.00 -3.81
N ASN A 596 10.70 -8.55 -5.02
CA ASN A 596 11.59 -8.45 -6.18
C ASN A 596 13.05 -8.90 -5.94
N LEU A 597 13.24 -9.88 -5.06
CA LEU A 597 14.54 -10.48 -4.71
C LEU A 597 14.84 -11.78 -5.48
N LEU A 598 13.89 -12.32 -6.24
CA LEU A 598 14.03 -13.59 -6.96
C LEU A 598 14.99 -13.45 -8.16
N GLY A 599 16.14 -14.15 -8.12
CA GLY A 599 17.11 -14.13 -9.22
C GLY A 599 18.53 -14.52 -8.80
N SER A 600 19.51 -14.10 -9.60
CA SER A 600 20.95 -14.24 -9.32
C SER A 600 21.61 -12.86 -9.21
N GLY A 601 22.63 -12.75 -8.38
CA GLY A 601 23.38 -11.53 -8.15
C GLY A 601 24.32 -11.18 -9.30
N VAL A 602 24.61 -9.89 -9.40
CA VAL A 602 25.58 -9.31 -10.35
C VAL A 602 26.76 -8.74 -9.57
N VAL A 603 27.96 -8.77 -10.16
CA VAL A 603 29.15 -8.18 -9.54
C VAL A 603 29.07 -6.65 -9.62
N GLY A 604 29.05 -5.99 -8.47
CA GLY A 604 29.05 -4.54 -8.32
C GLY A 604 30.45 -3.92 -8.53
N SER A 605 30.50 -2.60 -8.55
CA SER A 605 31.77 -1.84 -8.67
C SER A 605 32.66 -1.94 -7.42
N ASP A 606 32.13 -2.46 -6.31
CA ASP A 606 32.87 -2.83 -5.09
C ASP A 606 33.43 -4.27 -5.14
N GLY A 607 33.23 -4.98 -6.27
CA GLY A 607 33.69 -6.35 -6.49
C GLY A 607 32.84 -7.43 -5.80
N LYS A 608 31.80 -7.05 -5.07
CA LYS A 608 30.88 -7.99 -4.39
C LYS A 608 29.72 -8.36 -5.30
N GLN A 609 29.11 -9.52 -5.06
CA GLN A 609 27.87 -9.89 -5.74
C GLN A 609 26.68 -9.26 -5.03
N ALA A 610 25.73 -8.69 -5.77
CA ALA A 610 24.53 -8.09 -5.20
C ALA A 610 23.27 -8.43 -6.00
N ILE A 611 22.15 -8.63 -5.29
CA ILE A 611 20.79 -8.66 -5.85
C ILE A 611 20.10 -7.38 -5.40
N ASP A 612 19.83 -6.49 -6.34
CA ASP A 612 19.19 -5.20 -6.08
C ASP A 612 17.70 -5.27 -6.45
N GLY A 613 16.84 -5.52 -5.45
CA GLY A 613 15.40 -5.71 -5.55
C GLY A 613 14.61 -4.42 -5.76
N ARG A 614 15.07 -3.61 -6.70
CA ARG A 614 14.48 -2.34 -7.12
C ARG A 614 13.04 -2.51 -7.60
N ARG A 615 12.23 -1.45 -7.50
CA ARG A 615 10.84 -1.43 -8.00
C ARG A 615 10.75 -0.79 -9.40
N VAL A 616 11.84 -0.92 -10.18
CA VAL A 616 12.01 -0.47 -11.56
C VAL A 616 12.00 -1.66 -12.52
N LEU A 617 11.11 -1.62 -13.51
CA LEU A 617 11.17 -2.51 -14.68
C LEU A 617 12.25 -2.00 -15.64
N ILE A 618 13.15 -2.86 -16.13
CA ILE A 618 14.16 -2.50 -17.13
C ILE A 618 13.98 -3.38 -18.37
N ILE A 619 14.02 -2.78 -19.57
CA ILE A 619 13.86 -3.49 -20.84
C ILE A 619 14.93 -3.04 -21.82
N ASP A 620 15.77 -3.97 -22.25
CA ASP A 620 16.68 -3.78 -23.37
C ASP A 620 15.92 -3.90 -24.71
N VAL A 621 15.88 -2.79 -25.45
CA VAL A 621 15.28 -2.70 -26.78
C VAL A 621 16.40 -2.63 -27.82
N ALA A 622 16.30 -3.44 -28.86
CA ALA A 622 17.20 -3.43 -30.01
C ALA A 622 16.66 -2.48 -31.11
N ALA A 623 17.55 -1.90 -31.92
CA ALA A 623 17.13 -1.04 -33.04
C ALA A 623 16.29 -1.78 -34.10
N THR A 624 16.36 -3.11 -34.11
CA THR A 624 15.58 -4.04 -34.95
C THR A 624 14.26 -4.49 -34.31
N ASP A 625 13.98 -4.16 -33.05
CA ASP A 625 12.70 -4.51 -32.43
C ASP A 625 11.55 -3.72 -33.06
N THR A 626 10.49 -4.43 -33.41
CA THR A 626 9.22 -3.85 -33.86
C THR A 626 8.42 -3.32 -32.67
N VAL A 627 7.42 -2.48 -32.93
CA VAL A 627 6.51 -2.00 -31.88
C VAL A 627 5.86 -3.18 -31.13
N ASN A 628 5.46 -4.24 -31.85
CA ASN A 628 4.91 -5.46 -31.25
C ASN A 628 5.96 -6.31 -30.49
N ASN A 629 7.24 -6.31 -30.88
CA ASN A 629 8.30 -6.89 -30.05
C ASN A 629 8.42 -6.15 -28.71
N VAL A 630 8.43 -4.81 -28.73
CA VAL A 630 8.56 -3.99 -27.52
C VAL A 630 7.35 -4.16 -26.60
N ILE A 631 6.13 -4.17 -27.15
CA ILE A 631 4.90 -4.50 -26.41
C ILE A 631 4.97 -5.90 -25.79
N SER A 632 5.51 -6.88 -26.52
CA SER A 632 5.67 -8.25 -26.01
C SER A 632 6.67 -8.32 -24.86
N LYS A 633 7.83 -7.66 -24.98
CA LYS A 633 8.82 -7.53 -23.89
C LYS A 633 8.20 -6.88 -22.66
N LEU A 634 7.53 -5.74 -22.82
CA LEU A 634 6.81 -5.02 -21.75
C LEU A 634 5.82 -5.94 -21.01
N ASN A 635 4.93 -6.60 -21.74
CA ASN A 635 3.90 -7.43 -21.14
C ASN A 635 4.44 -8.77 -20.58
N SER A 636 5.58 -9.28 -21.07
CA SER A 636 6.17 -10.53 -20.58
C SER A 636 6.79 -10.43 -19.18
N LEU A 637 7.25 -9.24 -18.78
CA LEU A 637 7.77 -8.99 -17.43
C LEU A 637 6.64 -8.70 -16.42
N GLY A 638 5.48 -8.25 -16.89
CA GLY A 638 4.31 -7.94 -16.05
C GLY A 638 4.50 -6.72 -15.14
N GLY A 639 3.92 -6.76 -13.95
CA GLY A 639 4.05 -5.70 -12.95
C GLY A 639 3.09 -4.51 -13.12
N ARG A 640 3.63 -3.29 -13.01
CA ARG A 640 2.87 -2.03 -12.83
C ARG A 640 2.12 -1.54 -14.07
N VAL A 641 2.58 -1.90 -15.27
CA VAL A 641 2.09 -1.31 -16.53
C VAL A 641 1.80 -2.40 -17.55
N ARG A 642 0.72 -2.22 -18.32
CA ARG A 642 0.41 -2.99 -19.53
C ARG A 642 0.60 -2.11 -20.76
N ALA A 643 1.15 -2.69 -21.82
CA ALA A 643 1.32 -2.04 -23.11
C ALA A 643 0.38 -2.64 -24.16
N THR A 644 -0.19 -1.81 -25.04
CA THR A 644 -0.94 -2.27 -26.22
C THR A 644 -0.74 -1.31 -27.37
N ALA A 645 -0.78 -1.82 -28.61
CA ALA A 645 -0.92 -0.98 -29.78
C ALA A 645 -2.34 -0.38 -29.81
N ILE A 646 -2.45 0.88 -30.20
CA ILE A 646 -3.71 1.56 -30.55
C ILE A 646 -3.55 2.25 -31.91
N ASN A 647 -4.60 2.26 -32.72
CA ASN A 647 -4.66 3.07 -33.93
C ASN A 647 -5.41 4.37 -33.62
N THR A 648 -4.76 5.51 -33.81
CA THR A 648 -5.28 6.86 -33.52
C THR A 648 -6.11 7.46 -34.67
N GLY A 649 -6.16 6.81 -35.84
CA GLY A 649 -6.78 7.36 -37.05
C GLY A 649 -5.97 8.47 -37.74
N SER A 650 -4.78 8.82 -37.22
CA SER A 650 -3.90 9.83 -37.83
C SER A 650 -3.41 9.39 -39.22
N LEU A 651 -3.47 10.31 -40.20
CA LEU A 651 -2.94 10.09 -41.55
C LEU A 651 -1.39 9.95 -41.57
N VAL A 652 -0.72 10.41 -40.52
CA VAL A 652 0.73 10.26 -40.34
C VAL A 652 0.98 9.52 -39.03
N SER A 653 1.69 8.40 -39.10
CA SER A 653 2.05 7.56 -37.95
C SER A 653 0.85 7.18 -37.05
N PRO A 654 -0.17 6.48 -37.59
CA PRO A 654 -1.42 6.14 -36.88
C PRO A 654 -1.24 5.32 -35.60
N VAL A 655 -0.24 4.44 -35.52
CA VAL A 655 -0.05 3.51 -34.40
C VAL A 655 0.63 4.23 -33.23
N LYS A 656 0.13 4.04 -32.01
CA LYS A 656 0.85 4.36 -30.77
C LYS A 656 0.88 3.16 -29.85
N ILE A 657 1.87 3.09 -28.97
CA ILE A 657 1.80 2.25 -27.77
C ILE A 657 1.03 3.04 -26.72
N SER A 658 -0.09 2.49 -26.25
CA SER A 658 -0.76 2.92 -25.04
C SER A 658 -0.19 2.17 -23.85
N PHE A 659 0.23 2.89 -22.83
CA PHE A 659 0.68 2.37 -21.54
C PHE A 659 -0.39 2.64 -20.50
N SER A 660 -0.88 1.61 -19.82
CA SER A 660 -1.93 1.73 -18.80
C SER A 660 -1.50 1.03 -17.52
N ALA A 661 -1.75 1.66 -16.37
CA ALA A 661 -1.44 1.10 -15.07
C ALA A 661 -2.26 -0.17 -14.76
N THR A 662 -1.71 -1.08 -13.98
CA THR A 662 -2.42 -2.26 -13.44
C THR A 662 -3.12 -1.99 -12.11
N ALA A 663 -2.82 -0.86 -11.47
CA ALA A 663 -3.46 -0.36 -10.25
C ALA A 663 -3.99 1.07 -10.44
N SER A 664 -4.96 1.46 -9.62
CA SER A 664 -5.53 2.81 -9.59
C SER A 664 -4.80 3.73 -8.60
N GLY A 665 -5.12 5.02 -8.67
CA GLY A 665 -4.64 6.06 -7.76
C GLY A 665 -3.15 6.35 -7.89
N SER A 666 -2.62 7.02 -6.87
CA SER A 666 -1.19 7.31 -6.72
C SER A 666 -0.31 6.06 -6.87
N ARG A 667 -0.77 4.91 -6.39
CA ARG A 667 -0.11 3.58 -6.55
C ARG A 667 -0.04 3.11 -8.01
N GLY A 668 -0.94 3.59 -8.86
CA GLY A 668 -0.96 3.35 -10.29
C GLY A 668 -0.02 4.24 -11.10
N SER A 669 0.47 5.36 -10.54
CA SER A 669 1.38 6.27 -11.23
C SER A 669 2.68 5.59 -11.67
N PHE A 670 3.18 5.97 -12.85
CA PHE A 670 4.44 5.45 -13.39
C PHE A 670 5.17 6.48 -14.25
N LEU A 671 6.49 6.50 -14.15
CA LEU A 671 7.39 7.20 -15.07
C LEU A 671 7.98 6.19 -16.06
N ILE A 672 8.09 6.57 -17.33
CA ILE A 672 8.88 5.83 -18.32
C ILE A 672 10.10 6.68 -18.64
N GLU A 673 11.28 6.27 -18.16
CA GLU A 673 12.55 6.86 -18.55
C GLU A 673 13.00 6.25 -19.88
N ASP A 674 13.00 7.06 -20.94
CA ASP A 674 13.44 6.70 -22.29
C ASP A 674 14.61 7.61 -22.74
N PRO A 675 15.81 7.46 -22.14
CA PRO A 675 16.93 8.40 -22.34
C PRO A 675 17.43 8.45 -23.79
N ASN A 676 17.25 7.36 -24.55
CA ASN A 676 17.63 7.30 -25.96
C ASN A 676 16.51 7.82 -26.89
N ASN A 677 15.33 8.15 -26.37
CA ASN A 677 14.13 8.55 -27.13
C ASN A 677 13.78 7.51 -28.21
N VAL A 678 13.61 6.25 -27.77
CA VAL A 678 13.23 5.06 -28.53
C VAL A 678 11.72 5.04 -28.79
N LEU A 679 10.92 5.39 -27.78
CA LEU A 679 9.46 5.47 -27.81
C LEU A 679 8.95 6.90 -27.67
N GLY A 680 9.78 7.85 -27.24
CA GLY A 680 9.42 9.26 -27.13
C GLY A 680 8.28 9.50 -26.15
N VAL A 681 8.33 8.84 -24.99
CA VAL A 681 7.48 9.16 -23.84
C VAL A 681 8.22 10.24 -23.03
N THR A 682 7.59 11.39 -22.84
CA THR A 682 8.20 12.58 -22.22
C THR A 682 7.69 12.87 -20.81
N ASP A 683 6.49 12.38 -20.48
CA ASP A 683 5.71 12.84 -19.32
C ASP A 683 5.29 11.68 -18.40
N PRO A 684 5.31 11.87 -17.07
CA PRO A 684 4.92 10.84 -16.11
C PRO A 684 3.41 10.58 -16.19
N ALA A 685 3.02 9.32 -16.25
CA ALA A 685 1.62 8.92 -16.18
C ALA A 685 1.18 8.94 -14.70
N ASN A 686 0.14 9.71 -14.38
CA ASN A 686 -0.31 9.90 -13.00
C ASN A 686 -1.71 9.32 -12.80
N GLY A 687 -1.90 8.54 -11.73
CA GLY A 687 -3.21 8.14 -11.24
C GLY A 687 -3.61 9.02 -10.05
N SER A 688 -4.84 9.49 -10.05
CA SER A 688 -5.39 10.34 -8.99
C SER A 688 -6.09 9.48 -7.96
N ASP A 689 -5.80 9.66 -6.67
CA ASP A 689 -6.54 8.98 -5.59
C ASP A 689 -8.02 9.37 -5.58
N ALA A 690 -8.87 8.41 -5.21
CA ALA A 690 -10.26 8.64 -4.85
C ALA A 690 -10.34 9.58 -3.65
N VAL A 691 -11.41 10.39 -3.60
CA VAL A 691 -11.63 11.40 -2.56
C VAL A 691 -13.05 11.25 -2.02
N LEU A 692 -13.16 10.89 -0.75
CA LEU A 692 -14.42 10.81 -0.01
C LEU A 692 -14.47 11.94 1.00
N ARG A 693 -15.43 12.85 0.82
CA ARG A 693 -15.74 13.92 1.77
C ARG A 693 -16.75 13.42 2.81
N VAL A 694 -16.54 13.75 4.08
CA VAL A 694 -17.43 13.39 5.20
C VAL A 694 -17.96 14.65 5.87
N GLY A 695 -19.29 14.82 5.92
CA GLY A 695 -19.96 15.97 6.53
C GLY A 695 -20.66 16.92 5.54
N ASN A 696 -21.63 17.69 6.03
CA ASN A 696 -22.58 18.46 5.21
C ASN A 696 -22.01 19.74 4.59
N SER A 697 -21.29 20.55 5.37
CA SER A 697 -20.74 21.85 4.94
C SER A 697 -19.30 21.71 4.43
N ALA A 698 -18.89 22.49 3.44
CA ALA A 698 -17.48 22.53 3.02
C ALA A 698 -16.58 23.06 4.16
N ALA A 699 -17.15 23.87 5.05
CA ALA A 699 -16.44 24.49 6.16
C ALA A 699 -16.11 23.55 7.33
N SER A 700 -16.78 22.40 7.44
CA SER A 700 -16.62 21.45 8.56
C SER A 700 -16.47 19.99 8.12
N ALA A 701 -16.39 19.73 6.81
CA ALA A 701 -16.18 18.41 6.27
C ALA A 701 -14.69 18.07 6.14
N TYR A 702 -14.30 16.89 6.60
CA TYR A 702 -12.96 16.34 6.35
C TYR A 702 -12.96 15.47 5.08
N PHE A 703 -11.77 15.30 4.50
CA PHE A 703 -11.56 14.65 3.21
C PHE A 703 -10.64 13.45 3.40
N LEU A 704 -11.16 12.24 3.21
CA LEU A 704 -10.36 11.03 3.14
C LEU A 704 -9.92 10.80 1.69
N THR A 705 -8.72 10.23 1.49
CA THR A 705 -8.32 9.70 0.18
C THR A 705 -8.04 8.21 0.24
N SER A 706 -8.14 7.56 -0.91
CA SER A 706 -7.75 6.17 -1.08
C SER A 706 -7.24 5.94 -2.50
N PRO A 707 -6.16 5.16 -2.69
CA PRO A 707 -5.67 4.79 -4.03
C PRO A 707 -6.62 3.81 -4.76
N ILE A 708 -7.70 3.38 -4.12
CA ILE A 708 -8.78 2.58 -4.70
C ILE A 708 -10.13 3.25 -4.39
N ASN A 709 -11.20 2.90 -5.11
CA ASN A 709 -12.55 3.38 -4.85
C ASN A 709 -13.19 2.81 -3.54
N SER A 710 -12.40 2.53 -2.50
CA SER A 710 -12.86 1.96 -1.23
C SER A 710 -12.09 2.51 -0.02
N PHE A 711 -12.82 2.75 1.06
CA PHE A 711 -12.40 3.42 2.28
C PHE A 711 -12.87 2.59 3.47
N ASN A 712 -11.92 2.07 4.25
CA ASN A 712 -12.22 1.22 5.41
C ASN A 712 -12.23 2.05 6.70
N ASN A 713 -13.14 1.75 7.63
CA ASN A 713 -13.34 2.48 8.89
C ASN A 713 -13.53 4.01 8.73
N VAL A 714 -14.32 4.45 7.75
CA VAL A 714 -14.70 5.88 7.58
C VAL A 714 -15.42 6.41 8.83
N ALA A 715 -16.17 5.52 9.49
CA ALA A 715 -16.49 5.60 10.91
C ALA A 715 -16.25 4.21 11.53
N THR A 716 -16.36 4.07 12.84
CA THR A 716 -16.13 2.81 13.56
C THR A 716 -16.89 1.64 12.92
N ALA A 717 -16.16 0.70 12.30
CA ALA A 717 -16.71 -0.46 11.59
C ALA A 717 -17.70 -0.12 10.43
N VAL A 718 -17.56 1.07 9.82
CA VAL A 718 -18.28 1.48 8.61
C VAL A 718 -17.29 1.62 7.45
N ASP A 719 -17.52 0.88 6.36
CA ASP A 719 -16.69 0.90 5.16
C ASP A 719 -17.50 1.45 3.98
N VAL A 720 -16.90 2.33 3.19
CA VAL A 720 -17.56 3.09 2.11
C VAL A 720 -16.81 2.84 0.80
N SER A 721 -17.54 2.55 -0.28
CA SER A 721 -16.97 2.44 -1.62
C SER A 721 -17.65 3.42 -2.59
N ILE A 722 -16.85 4.13 -3.37
CA ILE A 722 -17.32 5.05 -4.40
C ILE A 722 -17.66 4.24 -5.66
N LYS A 723 -18.75 4.63 -6.33
CA LYS A 723 -19.19 4.09 -7.62
C LYS A 723 -19.23 5.14 -8.73
N ALA A 724 -19.47 6.40 -8.36
CA ALA A 724 -19.52 7.56 -9.24
C ALA A 724 -19.29 8.84 -8.40
N VAL A 725 -18.72 9.88 -9.02
CA VAL A 725 -18.65 11.23 -8.41
C VAL A 725 -20.05 11.81 -8.17
N GLY A 726 -20.28 12.38 -6.99
CA GLY A 726 -21.57 12.93 -6.56
C GLY A 726 -21.63 14.45 -6.61
N ALA A 727 -22.72 14.99 -7.16
CA ALA A 727 -22.95 16.44 -7.18
C ALA A 727 -23.18 17.03 -5.78
N ASN A 728 -23.86 16.28 -4.90
CA ASN A 728 -24.22 16.70 -3.53
C ASN A 728 -23.88 15.58 -2.52
N PRO A 729 -23.68 15.91 -1.23
CA PRO A 729 -23.63 14.92 -0.15
C PRO A 729 -24.91 14.08 -0.09
N THR A 730 -24.75 12.80 0.20
CA THR A 730 -25.85 11.86 0.43
C THR A 730 -25.88 11.39 1.88
N ASN A 731 -27.09 11.17 2.41
CA ASN A 731 -27.28 10.69 3.77
C ASN A 731 -27.25 9.15 3.80
N VAL A 732 -26.53 8.60 4.77
CA VAL A 732 -26.41 7.17 5.02
C VAL A 732 -26.88 6.87 6.43
N THR A 733 -28.01 6.16 6.54
CA THR A 733 -28.63 5.79 7.81
C THR A 733 -28.29 4.36 8.16
N ILE A 734 -27.64 4.16 9.31
CA ILE A 734 -27.35 2.84 9.90
C ILE A 734 -28.37 2.57 10.99
N SER A 735 -29.13 1.48 10.85
CA SER A 735 -30.21 1.04 11.76
C SER A 735 -29.96 -0.38 12.28
N ARG A 736 -30.65 -0.82 13.34
CA ARG A 736 -30.63 -2.24 13.75
C ARG A 736 -31.35 -3.11 12.71
N ASN A 737 -30.81 -4.30 12.43
CA ASN A 737 -31.41 -5.25 11.50
C ASN A 737 -32.31 -6.26 12.23
N ASN A 738 -33.48 -5.78 12.65
CA ASN A 738 -34.47 -6.62 13.33
C ASN A 738 -34.91 -7.80 12.46
N ALA A 739 -34.99 -7.64 11.13
CA ALA A 739 -35.38 -8.71 10.20
C ALA A 739 -34.34 -9.86 10.17
N ALA A 740 -33.04 -9.55 10.06
CA ALA A 740 -31.99 -10.56 10.14
C ALA A 740 -31.93 -11.24 11.51
N THR A 741 -32.19 -10.49 12.59
CA THR A 741 -32.26 -11.04 13.95
C THR A 741 -33.41 -12.06 14.07
N SER A 742 -34.63 -11.70 13.61
CA SER A 742 -35.78 -12.62 13.57
C SER A 742 -35.55 -13.83 12.67
N GLN A 743 -34.86 -13.67 11.54
CA GLN A 743 -34.53 -14.79 10.65
C GLN A 743 -33.62 -15.81 11.35
N ILE A 744 -32.63 -15.39 12.14
CA ILE A 744 -31.72 -16.32 12.83
C ILE A 744 -32.45 -17.12 13.93
N VAL A 745 -33.46 -16.52 14.59
CA VAL A 745 -34.37 -17.26 15.49
C VAL A 745 -35.22 -18.27 14.70
N SER A 746 -35.75 -17.87 13.54
CA SER A 746 -36.51 -18.76 12.65
C SER A 746 -35.68 -19.94 12.11
N ASP A 747 -34.42 -19.69 11.73
CA ASP A 747 -33.45 -20.70 11.28
C ASP A 747 -33.17 -21.73 12.39
N PHE A 748 -33.03 -21.29 13.65
CA PHE A 748 -32.87 -22.16 14.81
C PHE A 748 -34.10 -23.03 15.05
N VAL A 749 -35.30 -22.44 15.09
CA VAL A 749 -36.58 -23.18 15.25
C VAL A 749 -36.77 -24.20 14.12
N THR A 750 -36.45 -23.82 12.88
CA THR A 750 -36.50 -24.71 11.71
C THR A 750 -35.49 -25.86 11.84
N SER A 751 -34.26 -25.58 12.30
CA SER A 751 -33.23 -26.60 12.54
C SER A 751 -33.67 -27.60 13.60
N TYR A 752 -34.21 -27.10 14.73
CA TYR A 752 -34.68 -27.91 15.85
C TYR A 752 -35.84 -28.83 15.44
N ASN A 753 -36.84 -28.27 14.78
CA ASN A 753 -37.97 -29.03 14.24
C ASN A 753 -37.53 -30.07 13.18
N THR A 754 -36.49 -29.76 12.40
CA THR A 754 -35.90 -30.72 11.44
C THR A 754 -35.25 -31.91 12.14
N VAL A 755 -34.53 -31.69 13.25
CA VAL A 755 -33.96 -32.79 14.06
C VAL A 755 -35.08 -33.64 14.68
N LEU A 756 -36.10 -33.04 15.31
CA LEU A 756 -37.23 -33.77 15.88
C LEU A 756 -38.02 -34.56 14.82
N SER A 757 -38.26 -33.99 13.66
CA SER A 757 -38.90 -34.66 12.52
C SER A 757 -38.07 -35.83 11.98
N THR A 758 -36.74 -35.65 11.91
CA THR A 758 -35.79 -36.71 11.52
C THR A 758 -35.82 -37.86 12.53
N ILE A 759 -35.77 -37.56 13.83
CA ILE A 759 -35.89 -38.57 14.90
C ILE A 759 -37.21 -39.32 14.79
N SER A 760 -38.34 -38.61 14.76
CA SER A 760 -39.68 -39.19 14.62
C SER A 760 -39.77 -40.13 13.41
N THR A 761 -39.31 -39.69 12.23
CA THR A 761 -39.32 -40.48 10.99
C THR A 761 -38.46 -41.75 11.11
N LEU A 762 -37.29 -41.67 11.75
CA LEU A 762 -36.36 -42.79 11.90
C LEU A 762 -36.75 -43.78 13.02
N THR A 763 -37.60 -43.38 13.96
CA THR A 763 -38.06 -44.20 15.10
C THR A 763 -39.53 -44.62 15.04
N ALA A 764 -40.30 -44.14 14.07
CA ALA A 764 -41.74 -44.40 13.95
C ALA A 764 -42.10 -45.90 13.84
N PHE A 765 -43.29 -46.24 14.34
CA PHE A 765 -43.96 -47.51 14.04
C PHE A 765 -45.11 -47.26 13.08
N ASN A 766 -45.13 -47.94 11.94
CA ASN A 766 -46.27 -47.87 11.02
C ASN A 766 -47.29 -48.96 11.40
N THR A 767 -48.40 -48.54 12.01
CA THR A 767 -49.49 -49.44 12.46
C THR A 767 -50.29 -50.04 11.31
N ALA A 768 -50.30 -49.44 10.11
CA ALA A 768 -51.02 -49.97 8.96
C ALA A 768 -50.25 -51.11 8.27
N THR A 769 -48.92 -51.10 8.32
CA THR A 769 -48.04 -52.16 7.77
C THR A 769 -47.43 -53.07 8.84
N ASN A 770 -47.62 -52.75 10.13
CA ASN A 770 -46.92 -53.34 11.28
C ASN A 770 -45.37 -53.31 11.18
N THR A 771 -44.81 -52.36 10.42
CA THR A 771 -43.35 -52.25 10.22
C THR A 771 -42.71 -51.21 11.14
N ARG A 772 -41.52 -51.54 11.65
CA ARG A 772 -40.67 -50.65 12.46
C ARG A 772 -39.76 -49.81 11.57
N ALA A 773 -39.57 -48.54 11.91
CA ALA A 773 -38.52 -47.72 11.30
C ALA A 773 -37.12 -48.16 11.76
N ILE A 774 -36.09 -47.80 10.99
CA ILE A 774 -34.75 -48.41 11.06
C ILE A 774 -34.00 -48.16 12.38
N LEU A 775 -34.32 -47.08 13.12
CA LEU A 775 -33.77 -46.77 14.44
C LEU A 775 -34.79 -46.96 15.58
N GLN A 776 -35.95 -47.59 15.35
CA GLN A 776 -36.95 -47.78 16.40
C GLN A 776 -36.40 -48.68 17.54
N GLY A 777 -36.29 -48.10 18.74
CA GLY A 777 -35.72 -48.76 19.93
C GLY A 777 -34.23 -48.44 20.17
N GLU A 778 -33.60 -47.61 19.35
CA GLU A 778 -32.20 -47.19 19.56
C GLU A 778 -32.10 -46.18 20.72
N ALA A 779 -31.56 -46.64 21.86
CA ALA A 779 -31.39 -45.83 23.07
C ALA A 779 -30.42 -44.64 22.91
N SER A 780 -29.63 -44.58 21.84
CA SER A 780 -28.87 -43.38 21.46
C SER A 780 -29.78 -42.25 20.98
N VAL A 781 -30.78 -42.56 20.15
CA VAL A 781 -31.70 -41.57 19.56
C VAL A 781 -32.63 -40.97 20.61
N LEU A 782 -33.15 -41.81 21.51
CA LEU A 782 -34.00 -41.38 22.63
C LEU A 782 -33.27 -40.37 23.53
N ARG A 783 -32.03 -40.67 23.94
CA ARG A 783 -31.22 -39.75 24.76
C ARG A 783 -30.91 -38.42 24.07
N VAL A 784 -30.76 -38.40 22.74
CA VAL A 784 -30.64 -37.15 21.97
C VAL A 784 -31.95 -36.35 22.02
N GLN A 785 -33.09 -37.00 21.81
CA GLN A 785 -34.41 -36.35 21.90
C GLN A 785 -34.69 -35.76 23.29
N GLU A 786 -34.40 -36.52 24.35
CA GLU A 786 -34.51 -36.10 25.75
C GLU A 786 -33.59 -34.91 26.04
N SER A 787 -32.32 -34.98 25.63
CA SER A 787 -31.33 -33.91 25.85
C SER A 787 -31.73 -32.61 25.15
N LEU A 788 -32.14 -32.68 23.88
CA LEU A 788 -32.59 -31.52 23.11
C LEU A 788 -33.86 -30.89 23.71
N SER A 789 -34.82 -31.74 24.12
CA SER A 789 -36.05 -31.28 24.77
C SER A 789 -35.75 -30.62 26.14
N SER A 790 -34.79 -31.15 26.89
CA SER A 790 -34.35 -30.59 28.16
C SER A 790 -33.67 -29.22 27.98
N ILE A 791 -32.80 -29.08 26.98
CA ILE A 791 -32.07 -27.83 26.70
C ILE A 791 -33.02 -26.68 26.35
N VAL A 792 -34.03 -26.90 25.51
CA VAL A 792 -34.98 -25.82 25.15
C VAL A 792 -35.89 -25.46 26.32
N ASN A 793 -36.38 -26.44 27.08
CA ASN A 793 -37.23 -26.19 28.25
C ASN A 793 -36.46 -25.69 29.50
N TYR A 794 -35.12 -25.58 29.43
CA TYR A 794 -34.31 -25.13 30.56
C TYR A 794 -34.52 -23.64 30.82
N ARG A 795 -35.15 -23.32 31.97
CA ARG A 795 -35.29 -21.93 32.44
C ARG A 795 -34.05 -21.49 33.18
N ASN A 796 -33.41 -20.43 32.70
CA ASN A 796 -32.27 -19.82 33.39
C ASN A 796 -32.78 -18.88 34.50
N SER A 797 -32.67 -19.30 35.75
CA SER A 797 -33.12 -18.53 36.92
C SER A 797 -32.32 -17.24 37.18
N GLY A 798 -31.16 -17.06 36.53
CA GLY A 798 -30.37 -15.82 36.58
C GLY A 798 -30.66 -14.82 35.46
N ALA A 799 -31.57 -15.12 34.53
CA ALA A 799 -31.87 -14.24 33.40
C ALA A 799 -32.71 -13.01 33.82
N THR A 800 -32.11 -11.83 33.75
CA THR A 800 -32.73 -10.54 34.13
C THR A 800 -33.52 -9.85 33.02
N GLY A 801 -33.58 -10.44 31.81
CA GLY A 801 -34.38 -9.94 30.68
C GLY A 801 -35.74 -10.64 30.54
N ASP A 802 -36.46 -10.27 29.47
CA ASP A 802 -37.77 -10.84 29.14
C ASP A 802 -37.69 -12.31 28.66
N ILE A 803 -36.55 -12.70 28.09
CA ILE A 803 -36.26 -14.06 27.64
C ILE A 803 -35.70 -14.88 28.81
N ARG A 804 -36.44 -15.90 29.26
CA ARG A 804 -36.13 -16.71 30.46
C ARG A 804 -35.94 -18.21 30.20
N SER A 805 -36.17 -18.65 28.97
CA SER A 805 -35.77 -19.94 28.38
C SER A 805 -35.27 -19.68 26.95
N LEU A 806 -34.83 -20.72 26.26
CA LEU A 806 -34.84 -20.72 24.79
C LEU A 806 -36.28 -20.84 24.24
#